data_AF-A0A954MT82-F1
#
_entry.id   AF-A0A954MT82-F1
#
_cell.length_a   1.000
_cell.length_b   1.000
_cell.length_c   1.000
_cell.angle_alpha   90.00
_cell.angle_beta   90.00
_cell.angle_gamma   90.00
#
_symmetry.space_group_name_H-M   'P 1'
#
loop_
_entity.id
_entity.type
_entity.pdbx_description
1 polymer ?
#
loop_
_entity_poly.entity_id
_entity_poly.type
_entity_poly.pdbx_seq_one_letter_code
_entity_poly.pdbx_strand_id
1 'polypeptide(L)'
;STWDILLSQPGGGYGHSEYTLETPVFRTVNPATGDFDGDGRIDLLTRDSGTDNWLKVSFNGLELTSEHWNRWNAYSDHWTSATTLDFDGDGDNDLIARDPTTGDWWLTDFEGTNSTTSRIANWNPAAEWIHLQTVDFDGNGSMDLVGWDKTSGNWMWLRNENGNITSSVIGTWDSANSWADVMVADMFGTGKPLIVGRNTSTGYWWGTWKTEDGSSTRYMTGFNPLRSYTNTMLVDFDGTGKQSIVTFDLGSGRWYSIQFTANTFKQSLMTTWDVPTEWQNIFVADLDGDGKESLFGRSRATGALVEVSRTVNGYAQKTVWTILPRETLDFAVVADTAGTGADRIFVRSAVTKIWFQFGRESNGQFAFSAIGGWEATSGWGNALVADLNHDGREDLVGHNIDGTWTWVTNIDNHWDSGTTPIWTPGVGTTKVQIADVPGSSDQSLRGAIIEVTPGLREALTENRTLDATALIRNWVANNVDYALFNELLDRDAPTLADNFFVTFADNLAGASCGGYGHLMAATLNLFGIDSLIVSFGQYEAGLTHTTTVVPIRNGNTFDFYLVDATFNMTLVSPDDSSLLTYFDIVDSVLNEDPLGIAVEQGSVANRQFLSTSDRNGYAGLELTGITPAGVYIHQWEDYGLDDYLISIEPTLAAYDYAPGFDGFLQLMAQVLEVSVVSGSGQTNAEALAAFQAELTARGIPQS
;
A
#
# COMPACT_ATOMS: atom_id res chain seq x y z
N SER A 1 27.50 -11.66 4.96
CA SER A 1 26.91 -11.21 3.69
C SER A 1 26.05 -10.05 4.09
N THR A 2 26.34 -8.87 3.54
CA THR A 2 25.54 -7.68 3.81
C THR A 2 24.23 -7.80 3.06
N TRP A 3 23.14 -7.78 3.83
CA TRP A 3 21.78 -7.52 3.36
C TRP A 3 21.55 -6.04 3.45
N ASP A 4 20.75 -5.53 2.53
CA ASP A 4 20.86 -4.15 2.13
C ASP A 4 19.56 -3.97 1.30
N ILE A 5 18.59 -3.23 1.84
CA ILE A 5 17.20 -3.12 1.38
C ILE A 5 16.87 -1.63 1.27
N LEU A 6 16.35 -1.19 0.11
CA LEU A 6 15.85 0.17 -0.12
C LEU A 6 14.39 0.05 -0.50
N LEU A 7 13.65 1.03 -0.02
CA LEU A 7 12.26 1.28 -0.29
C LEU A 7 12.16 2.32 -1.39
N SER A 8 11.13 2.27 -2.22
CA SER A 8 10.61 3.50 -2.82
C SER A 8 10.20 4.46 -1.70
N GLN A 9 10.31 5.77 -1.95
CA GLN A 9 9.86 6.77 -0.99
C GLN A 9 8.78 7.65 -1.59
N PRO A 10 7.80 8.07 -0.77
CA PRO A 10 6.79 9.02 -1.21
C PRO A 10 7.33 10.44 -1.19
N GLY A 11 7.30 11.12 -2.34
CA GLY A 11 7.55 12.57 -2.43
C GLY A 11 9.04 12.94 -2.48
N GLY A 12 9.52 13.29 -3.69
CA GLY A 12 10.42 14.43 -3.93
C GLY A 12 11.80 14.53 -3.25
N GLY A 13 12.15 13.63 -2.32
CA GLY A 13 13.31 13.75 -1.44
C GLY A 13 14.42 12.73 -1.75
N TYR A 14 15.67 13.19 -1.72
CA TYR A 14 16.85 12.34 -1.89
C TYR A 14 17.16 11.60 -0.57
N GLY A 15 17.02 10.27 -0.56
CA GLY A 15 17.41 9.44 0.58
C GLY A 15 17.90 8.05 0.15
N HIS A 16 19.04 7.63 0.69
CA HIS A 16 19.61 6.29 0.59
C HIS A 16 19.84 5.77 1.99
N SER A 17 19.18 4.66 2.35
CA SER A 17 19.35 4.00 3.64
C SER A 17 20.08 2.66 3.42
N GLU A 18 21.33 2.58 3.86
CA GLU A 18 22.13 1.35 3.91
C GLU A 18 21.84 0.65 5.25
N TYR A 19 21.25 -0.55 5.22
CA TYR A 19 20.98 -1.33 6.42
C TYR A 19 21.98 -2.46 6.54
N THR A 20 23.18 -2.18 7.06
CA THR A 20 24.19 -3.21 7.26
C THR A 20 23.82 -4.14 8.42
N LEU A 21 23.33 -5.35 8.13
CA LEU A 21 23.29 -6.41 9.15
C LEU A 21 24.74 -6.85 9.46
N GLU A 22 25.28 -6.48 10.63
CA GLU A 22 26.58 -6.99 11.05
C GLU A 22 26.47 -8.50 11.36
N THR A 23 27.28 -9.30 10.65
CA THR A 23 27.68 -10.73 10.90
C THR A 23 26.97 -11.86 10.13
N PRO A 24 27.52 -13.10 10.16
CA PRO A 24 28.50 -13.71 9.24
C PRO A 24 27.93 -14.10 7.85
N VAL A 25 28.80 -14.62 6.96
CA VAL A 25 28.50 -14.95 5.55
C VAL A 25 27.50 -16.11 5.43
N PHE A 26 26.26 -15.84 5.01
CA PHE A 26 25.23 -16.84 4.73
C PHE A 26 25.18 -17.18 3.24
N ARG A 27 24.81 -18.43 2.92
CA ARG A 27 24.46 -18.88 1.57
C ARG A 27 22.98 -19.19 1.59
N THR A 28 22.16 -18.32 1.02
CA THR A 28 20.71 -18.50 1.02
C THR A 28 20.21 -19.24 -0.21
N VAL A 29 19.12 -19.99 -0.08
CA VAL A 29 18.44 -20.70 -1.16
C VAL A 29 16.92 -20.59 -1.02
N ASN A 30 16.22 -20.45 -2.16
CA ASN A 30 14.76 -20.37 -2.25
C ASN A 30 14.11 -19.26 -1.39
N PRO A 31 14.45 -17.98 -1.64
CA PRO A 31 13.77 -16.86 -1.00
C PRO A 31 12.29 -16.82 -1.39
N ALA A 32 11.44 -16.49 -0.42
CA ALA A 32 10.02 -16.28 -0.59
C ALA A 32 9.64 -14.94 0.03
N THR A 33 8.64 -14.27 -0.53
CA THR A 33 8.16 -12.96 -0.07
C THR A 33 6.72 -13.08 0.40
N GLY A 34 6.33 -12.26 1.37
CA GLY A 34 4.99 -12.22 1.93
C GLY A 34 4.97 -11.41 3.22
N ASP A 35 3.81 -10.96 3.69
CA ASP A 35 3.68 -10.29 4.98
C ASP A 35 3.71 -11.31 6.12
N PHE A 36 4.89 -11.68 6.59
CA PHE A 36 5.04 -12.77 7.58
C PHE A 36 4.88 -12.28 9.04
N ASP A 37 4.68 -10.98 9.28
CA ASP A 37 4.56 -10.40 10.61
C ASP A 37 3.37 -9.45 10.81
N GLY A 38 2.45 -9.43 9.85
CA GLY A 38 1.11 -8.85 9.92
C GLY A 38 1.12 -7.34 10.03
N ASP A 39 2.23 -6.70 9.66
CA ASP A 39 2.38 -5.25 9.69
C ASP A 39 1.90 -4.59 8.38
N GLY A 40 1.41 -5.39 7.44
CA GLY A 40 0.97 -4.95 6.13
C GLY A 40 2.15 -4.59 5.24
N ARG A 41 3.33 -5.19 5.41
CA ARG A 41 4.51 -4.97 4.56
C ARG A 41 5.09 -6.31 4.13
N ILE A 42 5.76 -6.34 2.99
CA ILE A 42 6.30 -7.59 2.46
C ILE A 42 7.66 -7.89 3.11
N ASP A 43 7.68 -8.97 3.86
CA ASP A 43 8.85 -9.58 4.47
C ASP A 43 9.54 -10.56 3.51
N LEU A 44 10.79 -10.91 3.85
CA LEU A 44 11.58 -11.92 3.16
C LEU A 44 11.80 -13.14 4.05
N LEU A 45 11.40 -14.31 3.57
CA LEU A 45 11.69 -15.58 4.18
C LEU A 45 12.72 -16.35 3.36
N THR A 46 13.84 -16.73 3.98
CA THR A 46 14.93 -17.42 3.28
C THR A 46 15.55 -18.53 4.11
N ARG A 47 16.06 -19.58 3.46
CA ARG A 47 16.77 -20.68 4.13
C ARG A 47 18.27 -20.48 4.10
N ASP A 48 18.93 -20.58 5.26
CA ASP A 48 20.38 -20.65 5.36
C ASP A 48 20.89 -22.07 5.05
N SER A 49 21.54 -22.24 3.91
CA SER A 49 22.10 -23.54 3.48
C SER A 49 23.30 -24.02 4.30
N GLY A 50 23.86 -23.18 5.18
CA GLY A 50 24.93 -23.57 6.11
C GLY A 50 24.42 -24.18 7.42
N THR A 51 23.23 -23.79 7.88
CA THR A 51 22.67 -24.20 9.19
C THR A 51 21.33 -24.93 9.10
N ASP A 52 20.67 -24.91 7.93
CA ASP A 52 19.30 -25.35 7.67
C ASP A 52 18.23 -24.60 8.47
N ASN A 53 18.55 -23.42 8.99
CA ASN A 53 17.60 -22.54 9.64
C ASN A 53 16.84 -21.69 8.60
N TRP A 54 15.61 -21.33 8.92
CA TRP A 54 14.89 -20.28 8.21
C TRP A 54 15.21 -18.94 8.85
N LEU A 55 15.34 -17.92 8.01
CA LEU A 55 15.56 -16.54 8.41
C LEU A 55 14.36 -15.76 7.87
N LYS A 56 13.53 -15.25 8.77
CA LYS A 56 12.54 -14.23 8.46
C LYS A 56 13.26 -12.88 8.59
N VAL A 57 13.20 -12.07 7.56
CA VAL A 57 13.71 -10.71 7.55
C VAL A 57 12.50 -9.83 7.32
N SER A 58 12.11 -9.11 8.37
CA SER A 58 10.93 -8.26 8.35
C SER A 58 11.30 -6.80 8.18
N PHE A 59 10.46 -6.06 7.47
CA PHE A 59 10.72 -4.67 7.15
C PHE A 59 9.58 -3.75 7.63
N ASN A 60 9.85 -2.96 8.68
CA ASN A 60 8.81 -2.19 9.37
C ASN A 60 8.65 -0.72 8.90
N GLY A 61 9.17 -0.37 7.73
CA GLY A 61 9.22 1.03 7.25
C GLY A 61 10.49 1.81 7.64
N LEU A 62 11.17 1.42 8.73
CA LEU A 62 12.30 2.18 9.29
C LEU A 62 13.57 1.37 9.49
N GLU A 63 13.49 0.07 9.71
CA GLU A 63 14.62 -0.82 9.95
C GLU A 63 14.31 -2.24 9.46
N LEU A 64 15.35 -2.96 9.03
CA LEU A 64 15.27 -4.40 8.86
C LEU A 64 15.46 -5.08 10.20
N THR A 65 14.50 -5.93 10.57
CA THR A 65 14.67 -6.88 11.65
C THR A 65 14.87 -8.26 11.06
N SER A 66 15.70 -9.09 11.69
CA SER A 66 15.87 -10.46 11.27
C SER A 66 15.61 -11.38 12.44
N GLU A 67 14.66 -12.27 12.30
CA GLU A 67 14.41 -13.33 13.25
C GLU A 67 14.99 -14.64 12.73
N HIS A 68 15.96 -15.16 13.48
CA HIS A 68 16.39 -16.54 13.30
C HIS A 68 15.30 -17.46 13.79
N TRP A 69 14.55 -17.99 12.83
CA TRP A 69 13.71 -19.10 13.10
C TRP A 69 14.59 -20.34 13.24
N ASN A 70 14.57 -20.94 14.44
CA ASN A 70 15.29 -22.18 14.72
C ASN A 70 14.95 -23.25 13.65
N ARG A 71 15.76 -24.31 13.54
CA ARG A 71 15.41 -25.48 12.71
C ARG A 71 13.93 -25.80 12.91
N TRP A 72 13.17 -25.69 11.82
CA TRP A 72 11.71 -25.70 11.79
C TRP A 72 11.08 -26.83 12.63
N ASN A 73 11.80 -27.95 12.80
CA ASN A 73 11.65 -28.95 13.88
C ASN A 73 12.86 -29.93 13.87
N ALA A 74 13.12 -30.64 14.98
CA ALA A 74 14.13 -31.69 15.17
C ALA A 74 13.90 -33.02 14.42
N TYR A 75 12.92 -33.12 13.50
CA TYR A 75 12.52 -34.41 12.90
C TYR A 75 12.84 -34.58 11.40
N SER A 76 13.33 -33.55 10.69
CA SER A 76 13.73 -33.69 9.28
C SER A 76 14.65 -32.56 8.81
N ASP A 77 15.83 -32.93 8.31
CA ASP A 77 16.83 -31.99 7.75
C ASP A 77 16.59 -31.71 6.23
N HIS A 78 15.50 -32.20 5.61
CA HIS A 78 15.36 -32.28 4.14
C HIS A 78 13.97 -31.88 3.58
N TRP A 79 13.45 -30.72 3.98
CA TRP A 79 12.21 -30.18 3.41
C TRP A 79 12.33 -29.88 1.91
N THR A 80 11.27 -30.20 1.16
CA THR A 80 11.13 -29.85 -0.27
C THR A 80 9.79 -29.20 -0.52
N SER A 81 9.66 -28.52 -1.66
CA SER A 81 8.36 -27.99 -2.09
C SER A 81 7.75 -26.96 -1.13
N ALA A 82 8.57 -26.01 -0.70
CA ALA A 82 8.15 -24.90 0.15
C ALA A 82 7.46 -23.81 -0.68
N THR A 83 6.39 -23.23 -0.15
CA THR A 83 5.63 -22.12 -0.76
C THR A 83 5.08 -21.21 0.33
N THR A 84 4.91 -19.92 0.00
CA THR A 84 4.40 -18.91 0.93
C THR A 84 3.17 -18.22 0.36
N LEU A 85 2.18 -17.97 1.22
CA LEU A 85 0.87 -17.42 0.88
C LEU A 85 0.08 -17.16 2.15
N ASP A 86 -0.80 -16.17 2.17
CA ASP A 86 -1.83 -16.06 3.20
C ASP A 86 -2.77 -17.27 3.07
N PHE A 87 -2.53 -18.30 3.89
CA PHE A 87 -3.19 -19.58 3.70
C PHE A 87 -4.56 -19.54 4.36
N ASP A 88 -4.68 -18.99 5.56
CA ASP A 88 -5.92 -18.99 6.34
C ASP A 88 -6.80 -17.73 6.18
N GLY A 89 -6.31 -16.70 5.49
CA GLY A 89 -7.05 -15.50 5.09
C GLY A 89 -7.03 -14.39 6.13
N ASP A 90 -6.07 -14.41 7.07
CA ASP A 90 -5.93 -13.40 8.12
C ASP A 90 -5.17 -12.14 7.67
N GLY A 91 -4.47 -12.23 6.52
CA GLY A 91 -3.66 -11.16 5.94
C GLY A 91 -2.16 -11.44 6.01
N ASP A 92 -1.74 -12.42 6.81
CA ASP A 92 -0.35 -12.77 7.03
C ASP A 92 0.03 -13.94 6.12
N ASN A 93 1.17 -13.86 5.46
CA ASN A 93 1.68 -14.95 4.65
C ASN A 93 2.19 -16.10 5.51
N ASP A 94 1.74 -17.30 5.18
CA ASP A 94 2.13 -18.56 5.81
C ASP A 94 3.23 -19.31 5.06
N LEU A 95 3.82 -20.33 5.70
CA LEU A 95 4.76 -21.26 5.07
C LEU A 95 4.17 -22.68 5.04
N ILE A 96 4.06 -23.25 3.84
CA ILE A 96 3.73 -24.67 3.66
C ILE A 96 4.94 -25.40 3.09
N ALA A 97 5.32 -26.52 3.70
CA ALA A 97 6.34 -27.40 3.15
C ALA A 97 6.12 -28.88 3.48
N ARG A 98 6.78 -29.73 2.70
CA ARG A 98 6.64 -31.18 2.76
C ARG A 98 7.90 -31.86 3.27
N ASP A 99 7.71 -32.83 4.16
CA ASP A 99 8.71 -33.85 4.47
C ASP A 99 8.64 -34.96 3.40
N PRO A 100 9.63 -35.10 2.51
CA PRO A 100 9.60 -36.13 1.48
C PRO A 100 9.73 -37.56 2.04
N THR A 101 10.23 -37.72 3.27
CA THR A 101 10.45 -39.02 3.91
C THR A 101 9.15 -39.60 4.45
N THR A 102 8.37 -38.78 5.17
CA THR A 102 7.11 -39.21 5.78
C THR A 102 5.89 -38.92 4.89
N GLY A 103 6.02 -37.95 3.98
CA GLY A 103 4.93 -37.45 3.15
C GLY A 103 4.04 -36.44 3.89
N ASP A 104 4.41 -36.03 5.10
CA ASP A 104 3.68 -35.03 5.87
C ASP A 104 3.86 -33.63 5.27
N TRP A 105 2.76 -32.90 5.23
CA TRP A 105 2.72 -31.47 4.92
C TRP A 105 2.51 -30.69 6.20
N TRP A 106 3.33 -29.68 6.38
CA TRP A 106 3.34 -28.82 7.56
C TRP A 106 3.02 -27.40 7.12
N LEU A 107 2.14 -26.77 7.88
CA LEU A 107 1.83 -25.35 7.81
C LEU A 107 2.50 -24.68 8.99
N THR A 108 3.18 -23.59 8.70
CA THR A 108 3.45 -22.55 9.67
C THR A 108 2.53 -21.41 9.36
N ASP A 109 1.65 -21.22 10.32
CA ASP A 109 0.70 -20.14 10.42
C ASP A 109 1.44 -19.00 11.15
N PHE A 110 1.62 -17.87 10.47
CA PHE A 110 2.21 -16.65 11.03
C PHE A 110 1.09 -15.72 11.48
N GLU A 111 1.14 -15.28 12.74
CA GLU A 111 0.13 -14.42 13.36
C GLU A 111 0.86 -13.27 14.03
N GLY A 112 1.20 -12.30 13.21
CA GLY A 112 2.10 -11.20 13.51
C GLY A 112 3.50 -11.66 13.92
N THR A 113 3.94 -11.24 15.10
CA THR A 113 5.23 -11.69 15.67
C THR A 113 5.20 -13.12 16.23
N ASN A 114 4.07 -13.81 16.18
CA ASN A 114 3.95 -15.20 16.63
C ASN A 114 3.84 -16.14 15.43
N SER A 115 4.10 -17.43 15.67
CA SER A 115 3.83 -18.46 14.68
C SER A 115 3.47 -19.78 15.34
N THR A 116 2.58 -20.52 14.70
CA THR A 116 2.27 -21.90 15.09
C THR A 116 2.58 -22.85 13.96
N THR A 117 3.12 -24.03 14.29
CA THR A 117 3.42 -25.04 13.28
C THR A 117 2.59 -26.28 13.52
N SER A 118 1.83 -26.68 12.51
CA SER A 118 0.90 -27.80 12.59
C SER A 118 1.02 -28.70 11.36
N ARG A 119 0.73 -29.99 11.55
CA ARG A 119 0.68 -30.96 10.44
C ARG A 119 -0.70 -30.90 9.82
N ILE A 120 -0.78 -30.44 8.58
CA ILE A 120 -2.04 -30.18 7.87
C ILE A 120 -2.46 -31.32 6.94
N ALA A 121 -1.52 -32.12 6.43
CA ALA A 121 -1.85 -33.29 5.60
C ALA A 121 -0.76 -34.36 5.63
N ASN A 122 -1.09 -35.54 5.08
CA ASN A 122 -0.11 -36.56 4.72
C ASN A 122 -0.47 -37.12 3.35
N TRP A 123 0.40 -36.85 2.40
CA TRP A 123 0.31 -37.38 1.05
C TRP A 123 1.31 -38.52 0.90
N ASN A 124 1.10 -39.39 -0.10
CA ASN A 124 1.96 -40.55 -0.31
C ASN A 124 3.45 -40.11 -0.40
N PRO A 125 4.35 -40.59 0.50
CA PRO A 125 5.77 -40.25 0.45
C PRO A 125 6.45 -40.76 -0.83
N ALA A 126 5.96 -41.88 -1.39
CA ALA A 126 6.52 -42.51 -2.58
C ALA A 126 6.03 -41.88 -3.91
N ALA A 127 5.12 -40.92 -3.85
CA ALA A 127 4.67 -40.18 -5.02
C ALA A 127 5.72 -39.14 -5.45
N GLU A 128 5.87 -38.95 -6.76
CA GLU A 128 6.72 -37.91 -7.34
C GLU A 128 5.84 -36.66 -7.53
N TRP A 129 5.69 -35.88 -6.46
CA TRP A 129 4.93 -34.63 -6.47
C TRP A 129 5.67 -33.56 -7.27
N ILE A 130 5.04 -33.09 -8.34
CA ILE A 130 5.52 -31.97 -9.15
C ILE A 130 4.35 -31.03 -9.50
N HIS A 131 4.65 -29.87 -10.10
CA HIS A 131 3.66 -28.86 -10.47
C HIS A 131 2.78 -28.41 -9.30
N LEU A 132 3.39 -28.15 -8.15
CA LEU A 132 2.69 -27.60 -6.99
C LEU A 132 2.34 -26.14 -7.23
N GLN A 133 1.12 -25.76 -6.88
CA GLN A 133 0.59 -24.41 -7.06
C GLN A 133 -0.28 -24.06 -5.85
N THR A 134 -0.25 -22.79 -5.47
CA THR A 134 -1.07 -22.22 -4.40
C THR A 134 -2.02 -21.20 -4.98
N VAL A 135 -3.31 -21.38 -4.72
CA VAL A 135 -4.37 -20.56 -5.32
C VAL A 135 -5.69 -20.82 -4.60
N ASP A 136 -6.56 -19.82 -4.49
CA ASP A 136 -7.98 -20.05 -4.18
C ASP A 136 -8.64 -20.81 -5.33
N PHE A 137 -8.67 -22.15 -5.25
CA PHE A 137 -9.09 -23.00 -6.36
C PHE A 137 -10.62 -23.14 -6.45
N ASP A 138 -11.33 -22.92 -5.34
CA ASP A 138 -12.79 -23.03 -5.27
C ASP A 138 -13.53 -21.70 -5.10
N GLY A 139 -12.81 -20.58 -5.00
CA GLY A 139 -13.31 -19.22 -4.92
C GLY A 139 -13.95 -18.91 -3.56
N ASN A 140 -13.44 -19.49 -2.47
CA ASN A 140 -13.96 -19.27 -1.12
C ASN A 140 -13.22 -18.15 -0.36
N GLY A 141 -12.16 -17.58 -0.93
CA GLY A 141 -11.33 -16.54 -0.34
C GLY A 141 -10.14 -17.05 0.47
N SER A 142 -10.06 -18.34 0.79
CA SER A 142 -8.88 -18.97 1.38
C SER A 142 -8.01 -19.57 0.28
N MET A 143 -6.69 -19.51 0.44
CA MET A 143 -5.80 -20.13 -0.53
C MET A 143 -5.70 -21.64 -0.32
N ASP A 144 -5.66 -22.39 -1.42
CA ASP A 144 -5.48 -23.84 -1.43
C ASP A 144 -4.10 -24.27 -1.90
N LEU A 145 -3.76 -25.55 -1.73
CA LEU A 145 -2.60 -26.19 -2.36
C LEU A 145 -3.05 -27.29 -3.33
N VAL A 146 -2.60 -27.22 -4.58
CA VAL A 146 -2.79 -28.29 -5.58
C VAL A 146 -1.45 -28.86 -6.03
N GLY A 147 -1.40 -30.16 -6.28
CA GLY A 147 -0.17 -30.86 -6.69
C GLY A 147 -0.42 -32.09 -7.54
N TRP A 148 0.48 -32.36 -8.49
CA TRP A 148 0.37 -33.51 -9.36
C TRP A 148 1.32 -34.63 -8.93
N ASP A 149 0.77 -35.81 -8.63
CA ASP A 149 1.55 -37.03 -8.48
C ASP A 149 1.83 -37.63 -9.86
N LYS A 150 3.06 -37.45 -10.34
CA LYS A 150 3.49 -38.00 -11.63
C LYS A 150 3.45 -39.53 -11.67
N THR A 151 3.51 -40.22 -10.54
CA THR A 151 3.46 -41.69 -10.48
C THR A 151 2.05 -42.20 -10.78
N SER A 152 1.03 -41.66 -10.11
CA SER A 152 -0.37 -42.09 -10.29
C SER A 152 -1.12 -41.30 -11.37
N GLY A 153 -0.65 -40.11 -11.71
CA GLY A 153 -1.35 -39.17 -12.59
C GLY A 153 -2.38 -38.30 -11.87
N ASN A 154 -2.56 -38.45 -10.56
CA ASN A 154 -3.59 -37.73 -9.82
C ASN A 154 -3.16 -36.30 -9.48
N TRP A 155 -4.08 -35.37 -9.67
CA TRP A 155 -4.04 -34.05 -9.06
C TRP A 155 -4.69 -34.13 -7.68
N MET A 156 -3.88 -33.87 -6.66
CA MET A 156 -4.34 -33.66 -5.29
C MET A 156 -4.69 -32.20 -5.06
N TRP A 157 -5.68 -31.99 -4.22
CA TRP A 157 -6.10 -30.71 -3.71
C TRP A 157 -6.19 -30.80 -2.20
N LEU A 158 -5.38 -30.01 -1.53
CA LEU A 158 -5.51 -29.68 -0.13
C LEU A 158 -6.31 -28.39 -0.07
N ARG A 159 -7.58 -28.55 0.24
CA ARG A 159 -8.56 -27.48 0.34
C ARG A 159 -8.47 -26.84 1.71
N ASN A 160 -8.36 -25.52 1.74
CA ASN A 160 -8.60 -24.72 2.93
C ASN A 160 -10.02 -24.16 2.89
N GLU A 161 -10.72 -24.21 4.02
CA GLU A 161 -12.02 -23.58 4.21
C GLU A 161 -11.98 -22.90 5.57
N ASN A 162 -11.32 -21.74 5.63
CA ASN A 162 -11.09 -20.96 6.85
C ASN A 162 -10.49 -21.82 7.98
N GLY A 163 -9.35 -22.46 7.72
CA GLY A 163 -8.62 -23.33 8.64
C GLY A 163 -9.07 -24.80 8.66
N ASN A 164 -10.19 -25.15 8.02
CA ASN A 164 -10.63 -26.54 7.92
C ASN A 164 -9.99 -27.26 6.72
N ILE A 165 -8.88 -27.94 6.98
CA ILE A 165 -8.06 -28.55 5.93
C ILE A 165 -8.54 -29.95 5.54
N THR A 166 -8.76 -30.16 4.24
CA THR A 166 -9.10 -31.48 3.69
C THR A 166 -8.30 -31.81 2.43
N SER A 167 -7.95 -33.08 2.23
CA SER A 167 -7.26 -33.55 1.03
C SER A 167 -8.19 -34.40 0.16
N SER A 168 -8.20 -34.14 -1.16
CA SER A 168 -8.98 -34.90 -2.13
C SER A 168 -8.29 -34.97 -3.50
N VAL A 169 -8.67 -35.96 -4.31
CA VAL A 169 -8.26 -36.01 -5.72
C VAL A 169 -9.25 -35.19 -6.55
N ILE A 170 -8.75 -34.21 -7.32
CA ILE A 170 -9.57 -33.33 -8.15
C ILE A 170 -9.52 -33.68 -9.64
N GLY A 171 -8.60 -34.54 -10.06
CA GLY A 171 -8.54 -34.97 -11.44
C GLY A 171 -7.39 -35.94 -11.67
N THR A 172 -7.38 -36.56 -12.84
CA THR A 172 -6.30 -37.46 -13.22
C THR A 172 -5.85 -37.11 -14.63
N TRP A 173 -4.56 -36.83 -14.76
CA TRP A 173 -3.87 -36.70 -16.03
C TRP A 173 -3.04 -37.96 -16.25
N ASP A 174 -2.98 -38.44 -17.50
CA ASP A 174 -2.25 -39.66 -17.80
C ASP A 174 -0.75 -39.51 -17.49
N SER A 175 -0.27 -40.30 -16.53
CA SER A 175 1.12 -40.31 -16.03
C SER A 175 2.13 -40.81 -17.04
N ALA A 176 1.70 -41.51 -18.11
CA ALA A 176 2.58 -41.90 -19.20
C ALA A 176 3.01 -40.70 -20.05
N ASN A 177 2.31 -39.56 -19.96
CA ASN A 177 2.64 -38.35 -20.70
C ASN A 177 3.57 -37.44 -19.91
N SER A 178 4.40 -36.70 -20.63
CA SER A 178 5.13 -35.57 -20.09
C SER A 178 4.30 -34.29 -20.30
N TRP A 179 3.93 -33.66 -19.19
CA TRP A 179 3.19 -32.42 -19.15
C TRP A 179 4.16 -31.23 -19.04
N ALA A 180 3.91 -30.19 -19.82
CA ALA A 180 4.66 -28.95 -19.82
C ALA A 180 3.68 -27.77 -19.78
N ASP A 181 4.21 -26.57 -19.53
CA ASP A 181 3.42 -25.34 -19.50
C ASP A 181 2.22 -25.44 -18.53
N VAL A 182 2.45 -26.07 -17.37
CA VAL A 182 1.41 -26.27 -16.35
C VAL A 182 1.23 -25.00 -15.55
N MET A 183 0.00 -24.47 -15.53
CA MET A 183 -0.33 -23.15 -14.96
C MET A 183 -1.71 -23.19 -14.30
N VAL A 184 -1.99 -22.21 -13.45
CA VAL A 184 -3.32 -21.94 -12.90
C VAL A 184 -3.85 -20.65 -13.53
N ALA A 185 -5.05 -20.68 -14.10
CA ALA A 185 -5.61 -19.55 -14.82
C ALA A 185 -7.12 -19.40 -14.63
N ASP A 186 -7.62 -18.20 -14.39
CA ASP A 186 -9.07 -17.92 -14.47
C ASP A 186 -9.48 -17.63 -15.92
N MET A 187 -9.57 -18.69 -16.72
CA MET A 187 -10.01 -18.54 -18.11
C MET A 187 -11.53 -18.34 -18.23
N PHE A 188 -12.30 -18.55 -17.16
CA PHE A 188 -13.76 -18.41 -17.18
C PHE A 188 -14.21 -17.00 -16.74
N GLY A 189 -13.37 -16.29 -15.98
CA GLY A 189 -13.65 -15.02 -15.32
C GLY A 189 -14.68 -15.20 -14.21
N THR A 190 -14.54 -16.26 -13.44
CA THR A 190 -15.46 -16.61 -12.35
C THR A 190 -14.83 -16.44 -10.97
N GLY A 191 -13.56 -16.04 -10.90
CA GLY A 191 -12.75 -16.08 -9.67
C GLY A 191 -12.41 -17.50 -9.22
N LYS A 192 -12.60 -18.51 -10.10
CA LYS A 192 -12.37 -19.93 -9.80
C LYS A 192 -11.47 -20.51 -10.87
N PRO A 193 -10.15 -20.57 -10.64
CA PRO A 193 -9.22 -20.88 -11.68
C PRO A 193 -9.22 -22.36 -12.05
N LEU A 194 -8.63 -22.64 -13.20
CA LEU A 194 -8.40 -23.98 -13.72
C LEU A 194 -6.90 -24.27 -13.78
N ILE A 195 -6.52 -25.51 -13.49
CA ILE A 195 -5.17 -26.02 -13.77
C ILE A 195 -5.13 -26.41 -15.23
N VAL A 196 -4.24 -25.82 -16.01
CA VAL A 196 -4.05 -26.09 -17.44
C VAL A 196 -2.67 -26.66 -17.70
N GLY A 197 -2.53 -27.47 -18.74
CA GLY A 197 -1.22 -28.00 -19.13
C GLY A 197 -1.21 -28.64 -20.51
N ARG A 198 -0.02 -28.67 -21.12
CA ARG A 198 0.20 -29.22 -22.45
C ARG A 198 0.87 -30.58 -22.38
N ASN A 199 0.24 -31.56 -22.99
CA ASN A 199 0.88 -32.83 -23.27
C ASN A 199 1.90 -32.65 -24.40
N THR A 200 3.18 -32.83 -24.08
CA THR A 200 4.29 -32.63 -25.03
C THR A 200 4.34 -33.65 -26.16
N SER A 201 3.78 -34.85 -25.98
CA SER A 201 3.78 -35.91 -27.00
C SER A 201 2.69 -35.71 -28.06
N THR A 202 1.54 -35.15 -27.67
CA THR A 202 0.38 -34.94 -28.55
C THR A 202 0.15 -33.49 -28.93
N GLY A 203 0.74 -32.54 -28.22
CA GLY A 203 0.48 -31.11 -28.38
C GLY A 203 -0.88 -30.66 -27.81
N TYR A 204 -1.60 -31.55 -27.14
CA TYR A 204 -2.94 -31.27 -26.63
C TYR A 204 -2.90 -30.57 -25.29
N TRP A 205 -3.75 -29.56 -25.15
CA TRP A 205 -4.01 -28.85 -23.91
C TRP A 205 -5.15 -29.47 -23.16
N TRP A 206 -4.97 -29.63 -21.86
CA TRP A 206 -5.96 -30.15 -20.93
C TRP A 206 -6.14 -29.19 -19.77
N GLY A 207 -7.34 -29.17 -19.23
CA GLY A 207 -7.70 -28.38 -18.05
C GLY A 207 -8.36 -29.26 -16.99
N THR A 208 -8.09 -28.97 -15.71
CA THR A 208 -8.78 -29.53 -14.54
C THR A 208 -9.34 -28.39 -13.69
N TRP A 209 -10.63 -28.45 -13.33
CA TRP A 209 -11.29 -27.42 -12.52
C TRP A 209 -12.42 -27.98 -11.67
N LYS A 210 -12.84 -27.20 -10.67
CA LYS A 210 -13.99 -27.50 -9.82
C LYS A 210 -15.31 -27.21 -10.54
N THR A 211 -16.28 -28.09 -10.40
CA THR A 211 -17.66 -27.90 -10.88
C THR A 211 -18.65 -28.06 -9.72
N GLU A 212 -19.89 -27.62 -9.89
CA GLU A 212 -20.95 -27.82 -8.88
C GLU A 212 -21.10 -29.30 -8.47
N ASP A 213 -20.96 -30.24 -9.43
CA ASP A 213 -21.09 -31.69 -9.19
C ASP A 213 -19.77 -32.41 -8.83
N GLY A 214 -18.68 -31.67 -8.55
CA GLY A 214 -17.38 -32.28 -8.25
C GLY A 214 -16.23 -31.59 -8.99
N SER A 215 -15.52 -32.31 -9.85
CA SER A 215 -14.43 -31.76 -10.65
C SER A 215 -14.47 -32.29 -12.08
N SER A 216 -13.86 -31.55 -13.00
CA SER A 216 -13.79 -31.93 -14.40
C SER A 216 -12.36 -31.82 -14.91
N THR A 217 -11.90 -32.88 -15.58
CA THR A 217 -10.67 -32.87 -16.39
C THR A 217 -11.08 -33.05 -17.85
N ARG A 218 -10.69 -32.10 -18.71
CA ARG A 218 -11.10 -32.13 -20.13
C ARG A 218 -10.00 -31.67 -21.07
N TYR A 219 -10.04 -32.23 -22.27
CA TYR A 219 -9.35 -31.68 -23.43
C TYR A 219 -9.88 -30.28 -23.75
N MET A 220 -8.96 -29.33 -23.97
CA MET A 220 -9.26 -27.94 -24.32
C MET A 220 -9.12 -27.72 -25.83
N THR A 221 -7.90 -27.87 -26.34
CA THR A 221 -7.53 -27.66 -27.75
C THR A 221 -6.25 -28.41 -28.10
N GLY A 222 -5.86 -28.46 -29.37
CA GLY A 222 -4.71 -29.24 -29.85
C GLY A 222 -3.77 -28.46 -30.75
N PHE A 223 -2.49 -28.46 -30.40
CA PHE A 223 -1.41 -27.94 -31.21
C PHE A 223 -0.67 -29.07 -31.92
N ASN A 224 0.14 -28.73 -32.93
CA ASN A 224 0.90 -29.73 -33.67
C ASN A 224 2.09 -30.23 -32.83
N PRO A 225 2.15 -31.51 -32.42
CA PRO A 225 3.22 -32.02 -31.55
C PRO A 225 4.61 -31.98 -32.20
N LEU A 226 4.70 -31.87 -33.52
CA LEU A 226 5.97 -31.77 -34.25
C LEU A 226 6.58 -30.35 -34.19
N ARG A 227 5.92 -29.40 -33.54
CA ARG A 227 6.39 -28.03 -33.36
C ARG A 227 6.91 -27.83 -31.93
N SER A 228 7.91 -26.97 -31.82
CA SER A 228 8.46 -26.54 -30.53
C SER A 228 7.76 -25.27 -30.09
N TYR A 229 6.93 -25.39 -29.05
CA TYR A 229 6.26 -24.26 -28.41
C TYR A 229 7.05 -23.81 -27.19
N THR A 230 7.18 -22.49 -27.04
CA THR A 230 7.93 -21.84 -25.95
C THR A 230 7.26 -20.50 -25.60
N ASN A 231 7.79 -19.79 -24.59
CA ASN A 231 7.27 -18.51 -24.09
C ASN A 231 5.76 -18.58 -23.82
N THR A 232 5.35 -19.60 -23.06
CA THR A 232 3.95 -19.80 -22.70
C THR A 232 3.61 -18.96 -21.47
N MET A 233 2.53 -18.18 -21.54
CA MET A 233 2.18 -17.16 -20.54
C MET A 233 0.67 -16.95 -20.48
N LEU A 234 0.17 -16.38 -19.39
CA LEU A 234 -1.21 -15.94 -19.24
C LEU A 234 -1.32 -14.45 -19.57
N VAL A 235 -2.40 -14.05 -20.24
CA VAL A 235 -2.64 -12.66 -20.66
C VAL A 235 -4.12 -12.31 -20.62
N ASP A 236 -4.51 -11.22 -19.98
CA ASP A 236 -5.82 -10.58 -20.04
C ASP A 236 -5.86 -9.41 -21.05
N PHE A 237 -6.00 -9.77 -22.31
CA PHE A 237 -6.03 -8.80 -23.41
C PHE A 237 -7.25 -7.87 -23.45
N ASP A 238 -8.32 -8.18 -22.72
CA ASP A 238 -9.55 -7.37 -22.74
C ASP A 238 -9.89 -6.69 -21.42
N GLY A 239 -9.07 -6.89 -20.38
CA GLY A 239 -9.21 -6.26 -19.07
C GLY A 239 -10.46 -6.74 -18.33
N THR A 240 -10.93 -7.95 -18.64
CA THR A 240 -12.15 -8.51 -18.04
C THR A 240 -11.89 -9.41 -16.84
N GLY A 241 -10.63 -9.60 -16.46
CA GLY A 241 -10.13 -10.62 -15.54
C GLY A 241 -10.04 -12.01 -16.19
N LYS A 242 -10.38 -12.16 -17.48
CA LYS A 242 -10.40 -13.46 -18.17
C LYS A 242 -9.07 -13.73 -18.84
N GLN A 243 -8.28 -14.57 -18.18
CA GLN A 243 -6.95 -14.91 -18.67
C GLN A 243 -6.99 -15.83 -19.91
N SER A 244 -6.14 -15.51 -20.87
CA SER A 244 -5.89 -16.31 -22.07
C SER A 244 -4.49 -16.90 -22.03
N ILE A 245 -4.29 -18.12 -22.53
CA ILE A 245 -2.95 -18.69 -22.67
C ILE A 245 -2.37 -18.20 -24.00
N VAL A 246 -1.13 -17.72 -24.01
CA VAL A 246 -0.38 -17.34 -25.20
C VAL A 246 0.85 -18.22 -25.33
N THR A 247 1.20 -18.66 -26.55
CA THR A 247 2.38 -19.49 -26.79
C THR A 247 3.00 -19.24 -28.17
N PHE A 248 4.33 -19.39 -28.27
CA PHE A 248 5.11 -19.13 -29.47
C PHE A 248 5.57 -20.43 -30.16
N ASP A 249 5.22 -20.60 -31.43
CA ASP A 249 5.78 -21.66 -32.28
C ASP A 249 7.13 -21.23 -32.86
N LEU A 250 8.21 -21.72 -32.25
CA LEU A 250 9.59 -21.41 -32.61
C LEU A 250 9.90 -21.74 -34.09
N GLY A 251 9.26 -22.76 -34.65
CA GLY A 251 9.56 -23.22 -36.01
C GLY A 251 8.84 -22.43 -37.11
N SER A 252 7.80 -21.65 -36.78
CA SER A 252 7.05 -20.86 -37.76
C SER A 252 6.99 -19.36 -37.43
N GLY A 253 7.42 -18.96 -36.23
CA GLY A 253 7.35 -17.57 -35.79
C GLY A 253 5.94 -17.14 -35.41
N ARG A 254 4.99 -18.07 -35.28
CA ARG A 254 3.58 -17.76 -35.02
C ARG A 254 3.29 -17.74 -33.54
N TRP A 255 2.56 -16.71 -33.12
CA TRP A 255 1.98 -16.62 -31.78
C TRP A 255 0.52 -17.04 -31.81
N TYR A 256 0.13 -17.88 -30.87
CA TYR A 256 -1.24 -18.35 -30.73
C TYR A 256 -1.77 -18.02 -29.35
N SER A 257 -3.07 -17.72 -29.27
CA SER A 257 -3.81 -17.66 -28.02
C SER A 257 -4.77 -18.85 -27.89
N ILE A 258 -5.02 -19.27 -26.66
CA ILE A 258 -6.09 -20.18 -26.26
C ILE A 258 -7.03 -19.37 -25.38
N GLN A 259 -8.27 -19.21 -25.84
CA GLN A 259 -9.28 -18.40 -25.17
C GLN A 259 -10.50 -19.25 -24.87
N PHE A 260 -11.13 -19.03 -23.72
CA PHE A 260 -12.46 -19.58 -23.46
C PHE A 260 -13.52 -18.62 -23.99
N THR A 261 -14.22 -19.02 -25.05
CA THR A 261 -15.27 -18.22 -25.67
C THR A 261 -16.44 -19.12 -26.05
N ALA A 262 -17.67 -18.64 -25.83
CA ALA A 262 -18.90 -19.38 -26.13
C ALA A 262 -18.90 -20.83 -25.60
N ASN A 263 -18.47 -21.02 -24.34
CA ASN A 263 -18.36 -22.31 -23.66
C ASN A 263 -17.39 -23.31 -24.30
N THR A 264 -16.43 -22.84 -25.08
CA THR A 264 -15.41 -23.67 -25.73
C THR A 264 -14.02 -23.03 -25.64
N PHE A 265 -12.98 -23.86 -25.56
CA PHE A 265 -11.60 -23.39 -25.70
C PHE A 265 -11.24 -23.31 -27.18
N LYS A 266 -10.79 -22.13 -27.62
CA LYS A 266 -10.47 -21.86 -29.01
C LYS A 266 -9.02 -21.41 -29.13
N GLN A 267 -8.26 -22.14 -29.95
CA GLN A 267 -6.97 -21.68 -30.43
C GLN A 267 -7.17 -20.66 -31.57
N SER A 268 -6.48 -19.52 -31.50
CA SER A 268 -6.47 -18.51 -32.54
C SER A 268 -5.03 -18.06 -32.85
N LEU A 269 -4.72 -17.83 -34.13
CA LEU A 269 -3.47 -17.15 -34.51
C LEU A 269 -3.58 -15.68 -34.09
N MET A 270 -2.62 -15.20 -33.31
CA MET A 270 -2.54 -13.80 -32.90
C MET A 270 -1.75 -12.98 -33.90
N THR A 271 -0.48 -13.34 -34.06
CA THR A 271 0.45 -12.64 -34.95
C THR A 271 1.52 -13.59 -35.46
N THR A 272 2.33 -13.12 -36.41
CA THR A 272 3.53 -13.80 -36.86
C THR A 272 4.70 -12.85 -36.75
N TRP A 273 5.75 -13.31 -36.10
CA TRP A 273 7.03 -12.67 -35.94
C TRP A 273 8.06 -13.43 -36.78
N ASP A 274 8.79 -12.74 -37.65
CA ASP A 274 9.66 -13.38 -38.63
C ASP A 274 10.78 -14.21 -37.95
N VAL A 275 10.84 -15.51 -38.27
CA VAL A 275 11.82 -16.48 -37.71
C VAL A 275 13.30 -16.09 -37.89
N PRO A 276 13.74 -15.38 -38.96
CA PRO A 276 15.12 -14.90 -39.06
C PRO A 276 15.51 -13.88 -37.99
N THR A 277 14.53 -13.31 -37.28
CA THR A 277 14.76 -12.43 -36.14
C THR A 277 14.61 -13.24 -34.87
N GLU A 278 15.70 -13.48 -34.13
CA GLU A 278 15.58 -14.10 -32.81
C GLU A 278 14.88 -13.11 -31.87
N TRP A 279 13.74 -13.50 -31.32
CA TRP A 279 12.99 -12.69 -30.36
C TRP A 279 13.40 -13.06 -28.94
N GLN A 280 13.57 -12.06 -28.10
CA GLN A 280 14.05 -12.20 -26.73
C GLN A 280 13.39 -11.14 -25.86
N ASN A 281 13.45 -11.33 -24.54
CA ASN A 281 12.78 -10.46 -23.56
C ASN A 281 11.29 -10.36 -23.88
N ILE A 282 10.59 -11.50 -23.76
CA ILE A 282 9.14 -11.58 -23.97
C ILE A 282 8.48 -11.35 -22.62
N PHE A 283 7.52 -10.44 -22.57
CA PHE A 283 6.79 -10.12 -21.35
C PHE A 283 5.35 -9.69 -21.66
N VAL A 284 4.54 -9.71 -20.61
CA VAL A 284 3.16 -9.22 -20.57
C VAL A 284 3.17 -7.98 -19.71
N ALA A 285 2.50 -6.93 -20.17
CA ALA A 285 2.39 -5.69 -19.40
C ALA A 285 1.19 -4.86 -19.88
N ASP A 286 0.58 -4.10 -18.99
CA ASP A 286 -0.31 -2.98 -19.29
C ASP A 286 0.48 -1.67 -19.25
N LEU A 287 1.23 -1.37 -20.32
CA LEU A 287 2.09 -0.17 -20.33
C LEU A 287 1.32 1.15 -20.48
N ASP A 288 0.04 1.11 -20.87
CA ASP A 288 -0.77 2.32 -21.03
C ASP A 288 -1.81 2.53 -19.94
N GLY A 289 -1.88 1.63 -18.96
CA GLY A 289 -2.72 1.71 -17.76
C GLY A 289 -4.20 1.64 -18.09
N ASP A 290 -4.57 0.98 -19.19
CA ASP A 290 -5.95 0.92 -19.66
C ASP A 290 -6.74 -0.29 -19.11
N GLY A 291 -6.08 -1.06 -18.23
CA GLY A 291 -6.53 -2.30 -17.64
C GLY A 291 -6.37 -3.51 -18.56
N LYS A 292 -5.76 -3.37 -19.75
CA LYS A 292 -5.58 -4.46 -20.72
C LYS A 292 -4.12 -4.77 -20.93
N GLU A 293 -3.80 -6.04 -20.76
CA GLU A 293 -2.46 -6.50 -20.96
C GLU A 293 -2.12 -6.66 -22.45
N SER A 294 -0.85 -6.40 -22.76
CA SER A 294 -0.28 -6.56 -24.09
C SER A 294 0.95 -7.47 -24.08
N LEU A 295 1.16 -8.20 -25.17
CA LEU A 295 2.36 -9.03 -25.37
C LEU A 295 3.45 -8.17 -26.00
N PHE A 296 4.64 -8.20 -25.43
CA PHE A 296 5.80 -7.50 -25.98
C PHE A 296 6.94 -8.45 -26.30
N GLY A 297 7.77 -8.07 -27.26
CA GLY A 297 9.01 -8.78 -27.55
C GLY A 297 10.03 -7.90 -28.27
N ARG A 298 11.30 -8.18 -28.01
CA ARG A 298 12.42 -7.47 -28.65
C ARG A 298 13.03 -8.28 -29.78
N SER A 299 13.17 -7.65 -30.94
CA SER A 299 13.86 -8.23 -32.10
C SER A 299 15.37 -8.12 -31.93
N ARG A 300 16.10 -9.24 -31.91
CA ARG A 300 17.58 -9.26 -31.88
C ARG A 300 18.21 -8.60 -33.11
N ALA A 301 17.56 -8.70 -34.27
CA ALA A 301 18.11 -8.22 -35.53
C ALA A 301 18.09 -6.69 -35.64
N THR A 302 17.03 -6.06 -35.13
CA THR A 302 16.82 -4.61 -35.26
C THR A 302 17.02 -3.86 -33.95
N GLY A 303 16.86 -4.54 -32.80
CA GLY A 303 16.73 -3.92 -31.48
C GLY A 303 15.33 -3.34 -31.24
N ALA A 304 14.38 -3.51 -32.15
CA ALA A 304 13.05 -2.95 -32.01
C ALA A 304 12.22 -3.70 -30.97
N LEU A 305 11.45 -2.95 -30.17
CA LEU A 305 10.43 -3.48 -29.28
C LEU A 305 9.08 -3.45 -30.02
N VAL A 306 8.41 -4.60 -30.05
CA VAL A 306 7.12 -4.78 -30.71
C VAL A 306 6.08 -5.16 -29.69
N GLU A 307 4.95 -4.44 -29.73
CA GLU A 307 3.74 -4.72 -28.96
C GLU A 307 2.75 -5.48 -29.84
N VAL A 308 2.07 -6.45 -29.23
CA VAL A 308 0.91 -7.15 -29.76
C VAL A 308 -0.24 -6.98 -28.77
N SER A 309 -1.23 -6.19 -29.16
CA SER A 309 -2.39 -5.86 -28.34
C SER A 309 -3.69 -6.23 -29.06
N ARG A 310 -4.77 -6.35 -28.29
CA ARG A 310 -6.08 -6.69 -28.82
C ARG A 310 -6.85 -5.44 -29.22
N THR A 311 -7.49 -5.52 -30.38
CA THR A 311 -8.32 -4.47 -30.97
C THR A 311 -9.70 -5.02 -31.29
N VAL A 312 -10.62 -4.12 -31.66
CA VAL A 312 -11.96 -4.51 -32.16
C VAL A 312 -11.93 -5.48 -33.36
N ASN A 313 -10.83 -5.50 -34.12
CA ASN A 313 -10.66 -6.34 -35.31
C ASN A 313 -9.78 -7.58 -35.07
N GLY A 314 -9.50 -7.93 -33.81
CA GLY A 314 -8.56 -9.00 -33.44
C GLY A 314 -7.23 -8.42 -32.97
N TYR A 315 -6.13 -9.13 -33.18
CA TYR A 315 -4.82 -8.69 -32.71
C TYR A 315 -4.15 -7.74 -33.70
N ALA A 316 -3.53 -6.69 -33.18
CA ALA A 316 -2.68 -5.78 -33.93
C ALA A 316 -1.25 -5.86 -33.41
N GLN A 317 -0.29 -5.69 -34.31
CA GLN A 317 1.12 -5.50 -33.92
C GLN A 317 1.58 -4.10 -34.31
N LYS A 318 2.34 -3.45 -33.43
CA LYS A 318 2.99 -2.17 -33.71
C LYS A 318 4.40 -2.16 -33.14
N THR A 319 5.33 -1.56 -33.86
CA THR A 319 6.66 -1.26 -33.30
C THR A 319 6.52 -0.05 -32.38
N VAL A 320 6.69 -0.27 -31.08
CA VAL A 320 6.59 0.79 -30.07
C VAL A 320 7.91 1.53 -29.88
N TRP A 321 9.03 0.88 -30.20
CA TRP A 321 10.34 1.52 -30.13
C TRP A 321 11.32 0.91 -31.13
N THR A 322 12.13 1.75 -31.78
CA THR A 322 13.05 1.33 -32.85
C THR A 322 14.53 1.35 -32.47
N ILE A 323 14.88 1.93 -31.32
CA ILE A 323 16.28 2.12 -30.90
C ILE A 323 16.40 1.71 -29.43
N LEU A 324 16.18 0.42 -29.13
CA LEU A 324 16.89 -0.12 -27.97
C LEU A 324 18.36 -0.26 -28.36
N PRO A 325 19.30 -0.07 -27.42
CA PRO A 325 20.69 -0.38 -27.66
C PRO A 325 20.82 -1.78 -28.29
N ARG A 326 21.60 -1.93 -29.37
CA ARG A 326 21.83 -3.23 -30.06
C ARG A 326 22.62 -4.24 -29.22
N GLU A 327 22.99 -3.87 -28.01
CA GLU A 327 23.69 -4.71 -27.06
C GLU A 327 22.79 -5.86 -26.56
N THR A 328 23.44 -6.93 -26.13
CA THR A 328 22.78 -8.07 -25.50
C THR A 328 22.19 -7.60 -24.17
N LEU A 329 20.95 -7.99 -23.87
CA LEU A 329 20.35 -7.74 -22.55
C LEU A 329 20.44 -9.05 -21.76
N ASP A 330 20.86 -8.98 -20.50
CA ASP A 330 20.93 -10.16 -19.62
C ASP A 330 19.86 -10.18 -18.53
N PHE A 331 19.02 -9.14 -18.47
CA PHE A 331 17.91 -9.06 -17.52
C PHE A 331 16.75 -8.23 -18.07
N ALA A 332 15.52 -8.63 -17.73
CA ALA A 332 14.29 -7.87 -18.00
C ALA A 332 13.24 -8.15 -16.93
N VAL A 333 12.50 -7.13 -16.51
CA VAL A 333 11.42 -7.22 -15.51
C VAL A 333 10.35 -6.16 -15.80
N VAL A 334 9.09 -6.46 -15.48
CA VAL A 334 7.95 -5.55 -15.60
C VAL A 334 7.52 -5.18 -14.19
N ALA A 335 7.26 -3.89 -13.95
CA ALA A 335 6.75 -3.41 -12.68
C ALA A 335 6.00 -2.07 -12.81
N ASP A 336 4.92 -1.86 -12.08
CA ASP A 336 4.26 -0.57 -11.86
C ASP A 336 4.95 0.23 -10.75
N THR A 337 6.21 0.57 -11.01
CA THR A 337 7.02 1.42 -10.10
C THR A 337 6.47 2.84 -9.90
N ALA A 338 5.40 3.21 -10.61
CA ALA A 338 4.78 4.53 -10.49
C ALA A 338 3.45 4.50 -9.71
N GLY A 339 2.90 3.30 -9.44
CA GLY A 339 1.59 3.13 -8.79
C GLY A 339 0.44 3.73 -9.59
N THR A 340 0.56 3.74 -10.91
CA THR A 340 -0.40 4.41 -11.82
C THR A 340 -1.37 3.44 -12.48
N GLY A 341 -1.19 2.14 -12.28
CA GLY A 341 -1.76 1.06 -13.07
C GLY A 341 -1.07 0.85 -14.42
N ALA A 342 -0.10 1.71 -14.79
CA ALA A 342 0.65 1.58 -16.02
C ALA A 342 2.04 0.99 -15.74
N ASP A 343 2.25 -0.22 -16.24
CA ASP A 343 3.50 -0.95 -16.09
C ASP A 343 4.68 -0.23 -16.76
N ARG A 344 5.87 -0.46 -16.22
CA ARG A 344 7.16 -0.13 -16.86
C ARG A 344 8.00 -1.38 -17.03
N ILE A 345 8.83 -1.39 -18.08
CA ILE A 345 9.77 -2.46 -18.36
C ILE A 345 11.18 -1.98 -18.05
N PHE A 346 11.87 -2.74 -17.21
CA PHE A 346 13.27 -2.52 -16.86
C PHE A 346 14.14 -3.57 -17.54
N VAL A 347 15.21 -3.14 -18.18
CA VAL A 347 16.15 -4.03 -18.86
C VAL A 347 17.59 -3.67 -18.56
N ARG A 348 18.46 -4.68 -18.45
CA ARG A 348 19.91 -4.46 -18.23
C ARG A 348 20.74 -4.86 -19.43
N SER A 349 21.67 -3.99 -19.83
CA SER A 349 22.71 -4.33 -20.80
C SER A 349 23.68 -5.35 -20.21
N ALA A 350 23.88 -6.46 -20.92
CA ALA A 350 24.89 -7.45 -20.60
C ALA A 350 26.32 -6.95 -20.82
N VAL A 351 26.51 -5.87 -21.59
CA VAL A 351 27.82 -5.33 -21.98
C VAL A 351 28.23 -4.19 -21.05
N THR A 352 27.37 -3.18 -20.93
CA THR A 352 27.66 -1.97 -20.14
C THR A 352 27.17 -2.09 -18.70
N LYS A 353 26.33 -3.09 -18.39
CA LYS A 353 25.67 -3.26 -17.09
C LYS A 353 24.77 -2.07 -16.71
N ILE A 354 24.52 -1.17 -17.66
CA ILE A 354 23.56 -0.08 -17.53
C ILE A 354 22.15 -0.65 -17.63
N TRP A 355 21.31 -0.16 -16.74
CA TRP A 355 19.88 -0.42 -16.75
C TRP A 355 19.15 0.65 -17.53
N PHE A 356 18.03 0.25 -18.12
CA PHE A 356 17.15 1.12 -18.87
C PHE A 356 15.70 0.84 -18.46
N GLN A 357 14.89 1.89 -18.45
CA GLN A 357 13.45 1.78 -18.30
C GLN A 357 12.75 2.10 -19.62
N PHE A 358 11.60 1.47 -19.83
CA PHE A 358 10.70 1.69 -20.94
C PHE A 358 9.26 1.73 -20.43
N GLY A 359 8.54 2.80 -20.73
CA GLY A 359 7.15 2.95 -20.31
C GLY A 359 6.46 4.08 -21.07
N ARG A 360 5.16 4.23 -20.87
CA ARG A 360 4.39 5.34 -21.44
C ARG A 360 4.44 6.53 -20.48
N GLU A 361 4.91 7.67 -20.98
CA GLU A 361 4.95 8.91 -20.19
C GLU A 361 3.58 9.59 -20.16
N SER A 362 3.41 10.55 -19.25
CA SER A 362 2.16 11.32 -19.06
C SER A 362 1.65 12.04 -20.31
N ASN A 363 2.51 12.27 -21.29
CA ASN A 363 2.16 12.83 -22.60
C ASN A 363 1.60 11.78 -23.60
N GLY A 364 1.45 10.52 -23.16
CA GLY A 364 0.96 9.40 -23.94
C GLY A 364 1.96 8.80 -24.93
N GLN A 365 3.23 9.24 -24.93
CA GLN A 365 4.30 8.66 -25.75
C GLN A 365 5.11 7.64 -24.96
N PHE A 366 5.60 6.60 -25.64
CA PHE A 366 6.60 5.72 -25.06
C PHE A 366 7.94 6.44 -24.96
N ALA A 367 8.61 6.31 -23.81
CA ALA A 367 9.96 6.80 -23.61
C ALA A 367 10.90 5.67 -23.19
N PHE A 368 12.18 5.87 -23.48
CA PHE A 368 13.26 5.00 -23.09
C PHE A 368 14.36 5.85 -22.47
N SER A 369 14.72 5.57 -21.22
CA SER A 369 15.77 6.30 -20.52
C SER A 369 16.76 5.34 -19.88
N ALA A 370 18.04 5.73 -19.88
CA ALA A 370 19.04 5.07 -19.07
C ALA A 370 18.83 5.46 -17.61
N ILE A 371 18.96 4.48 -16.73
CA ILE A 371 18.57 4.58 -15.33
C ILE A 371 19.71 4.15 -14.40
N GLY A 372 20.97 4.34 -14.85
CA GLY A 372 22.16 4.07 -14.04
C GLY A 372 22.86 2.73 -14.34
N GLY A 373 24.12 2.61 -13.90
CA GLY A 373 24.98 1.44 -14.04
C GLY A 373 25.28 0.85 -12.66
N TRP A 374 24.42 -0.05 -12.20
CA TRP A 374 24.46 -0.61 -10.85
C TRP A 374 25.46 -1.77 -10.83
N GLU A 375 26.66 -1.56 -10.30
CA GLU A 375 27.74 -2.56 -10.31
C GLU A 375 27.49 -3.69 -9.29
N ALA A 376 26.64 -4.66 -9.63
CA ALA A 376 26.80 -6.00 -9.10
C ALA A 376 27.95 -6.68 -9.86
N THR A 377 29.15 -6.69 -9.28
CA THR A 377 30.37 -7.27 -9.89
C THR A 377 30.22 -8.74 -10.34
N SER A 378 29.21 -9.46 -9.85
CA SER A 378 28.95 -10.88 -10.12
C SER A 378 27.74 -11.16 -11.02
N GLY A 379 26.92 -10.16 -11.37
CA GLY A 379 25.70 -10.32 -12.20
C GLY A 379 24.48 -10.82 -11.41
N TRP A 380 23.29 -10.49 -11.90
CA TRP A 380 21.99 -10.84 -11.27
C TRP A 380 21.50 -12.21 -11.73
N GLY A 381 20.97 -13.00 -10.81
CA GLY A 381 20.40 -14.33 -11.03
C GLY A 381 18.86 -14.37 -10.97
N ASN A 382 18.23 -13.59 -10.08
CA ASN A 382 16.77 -13.46 -9.94
C ASN A 382 16.42 -12.01 -9.55
N ALA A 383 15.22 -11.52 -9.90
CA ALA A 383 14.67 -10.33 -9.25
C ALA A 383 13.23 -10.58 -8.77
N LEU A 384 12.86 -9.85 -7.74
CA LEU A 384 11.54 -9.79 -7.14
C LEU A 384 10.96 -8.41 -7.45
N VAL A 385 9.67 -8.40 -7.78
CA VAL A 385 8.84 -7.21 -7.96
C VAL A 385 7.74 -7.32 -6.93
N ALA A 386 7.67 -6.36 -6.01
CA ALA A 386 6.63 -6.32 -5.01
C ALA A 386 6.60 -4.93 -4.38
N ASP A 387 5.44 -4.48 -3.93
CA ASP A 387 5.30 -3.26 -3.13
C ASP A 387 5.76 -3.54 -1.68
N LEU A 388 7.04 -3.31 -1.38
CA LEU A 388 7.66 -3.74 -0.11
C LEU A 388 7.31 -2.83 1.05
N ASN A 389 6.97 -1.58 0.76
CA ASN A 389 6.63 -0.54 1.72
C ASN A 389 5.12 -0.23 1.75
N HIS A 390 4.31 -0.92 0.94
CA HIS A 390 2.88 -0.69 0.78
C HIS A 390 2.55 0.75 0.37
N ASP A 391 3.41 1.36 -0.45
CA ASP A 391 3.26 2.71 -0.97
C ASP A 391 2.43 2.75 -2.28
N GLY A 392 1.87 1.61 -2.69
CA GLY A 392 1.10 1.43 -3.91
C GLY A 392 1.94 1.33 -5.17
N ARG A 393 3.28 1.32 -5.06
CA ARG A 393 4.22 1.21 -6.17
C ARG A 393 5.06 -0.05 -6.00
N GLU A 394 5.32 -0.72 -7.10
CA GLU A 394 6.14 -1.92 -7.05
C GLU A 394 7.64 -1.58 -6.95
N ASP A 395 8.35 -2.23 -6.02
CA ASP A 395 9.80 -2.15 -5.83
C ASP A 395 10.56 -3.25 -6.57
N LEU A 396 11.89 -3.08 -6.73
CA LEU A 396 12.78 -4.01 -7.44
C LEU A 396 13.93 -4.52 -6.56
N VAL A 397 13.95 -5.82 -6.31
CA VAL A 397 15.00 -6.49 -5.51
C VAL A 397 15.72 -7.56 -6.30
N GLY A 398 17.05 -7.51 -6.38
CA GLY A 398 17.88 -8.43 -7.15
C GLY A 398 18.76 -9.35 -6.32
N HIS A 399 18.82 -10.63 -6.68
CA HIS A 399 19.77 -11.58 -6.13
C HIS A 399 20.98 -11.74 -7.06
N ASN A 400 22.19 -11.55 -6.55
CA ASN A 400 23.43 -11.74 -7.29
C ASN A 400 23.89 -13.20 -7.32
N ILE A 401 24.66 -13.55 -8.34
CA ILE A 401 25.20 -14.90 -8.56
C ILE A 401 26.17 -15.35 -7.44
N ASP A 402 26.77 -14.40 -6.71
CA ASP A 402 27.64 -14.68 -5.56
C ASP A 402 26.89 -14.85 -4.22
N GLY A 403 25.56 -14.73 -4.22
CA GLY A 403 24.72 -14.84 -3.02
C GLY A 403 24.52 -13.53 -2.25
N THR A 404 24.97 -12.40 -2.80
CA THR A 404 24.64 -11.05 -2.29
C THR A 404 23.34 -10.55 -2.91
N TRP A 405 22.69 -9.57 -2.28
CA TRP A 405 21.52 -8.91 -2.87
C TRP A 405 21.90 -7.50 -3.31
N THR A 406 21.36 -7.05 -4.44
CA THR A 406 21.51 -5.70 -4.98
C THR A 406 20.14 -5.24 -5.46
N TRP A 407 19.78 -4.01 -5.17
CA TRP A 407 18.42 -3.52 -5.35
C TRP A 407 18.47 -2.11 -5.96
N VAL A 408 17.33 -1.67 -6.51
CA VAL A 408 17.27 -0.44 -7.31
C VAL A 408 15.97 0.30 -7.00
N THR A 409 16.08 1.58 -6.64
CA THR A 409 14.93 2.46 -6.36
C THR A 409 14.52 3.27 -7.59
N ASN A 410 13.21 3.51 -7.73
CA ASN A 410 12.66 4.55 -8.58
C ASN A 410 12.15 5.70 -7.69
N ILE A 411 12.81 6.85 -7.74
CA ILE A 411 12.36 8.08 -7.08
C ILE A 411 12.16 9.13 -8.18
N ASP A 412 10.91 9.51 -8.46
CA ASP A 412 10.53 10.56 -9.42
C ASP A 412 11.21 10.47 -10.81
N ASN A 413 11.25 9.28 -11.41
CA ASN A 413 11.94 9.02 -12.69
C ASN A 413 13.47 9.28 -12.66
N HIS A 414 14.09 9.37 -11.48
CA HIS A 414 15.52 9.50 -11.31
C HIS A 414 16.13 8.32 -10.53
N TRP A 415 17.37 7.99 -10.86
CA TRP A 415 18.01 6.71 -10.56
C TRP A 415 19.47 7.01 -10.15
N ASP A 416 19.84 6.82 -8.88
CA ASP A 416 21.14 7.25 -8.34
C ASP A 416 21.90 6.15 -7.56
N SER A 417 23.24 6.18 -7.58
CA SER A 417 24.13 5.17 -6.96
C SER A 417 25.38 5.80 -6.32
N GLY A 418 25.76 5.43 -5.10
CA GLY A 418 26.99 5.90 -4.43
C GLY A 418 27.53 4.95 -3.34
N THR A 419 28.84 5.05 -3.03
CA THR A 419 29.60 4.10 -2.17
C THR A 419 30.21 4.74 -0.91
N THR A 420 29.57 5.72 -0.25
CA THR A 420 30.13 6.30 0.99
C THR A 420 29.06 6.68 2.03
N PRO A 421 29.27 6.33 3.32
CA PRO A 421 28.25 6.43 4.35
C PRO A 421 28.12 7.85 4.90
N ILE A 422 26.89 8.32 5.10
CA ILE A 422 26.60 9.52 5.89
C ILE A 422 25.73 9.09 7.07
N TRP A 423 26.38 8.91 8.22
CA TRP A 423 25.72 8.73 9.51
C TRP A 423 25.61 10.08 10.21
N THR A 424 24.39 10.48 10.59
CA THR A 424 24.18 11.31 11.78
C THR A 424 22.88 10.87 12.45
N PRO A 425 22.89 10.52 13.74
CA PRO A 425 21.71 10.05 14.45
C PRO A 425 20.76 11.22 14.70
N GLY A 426 19.57 11.17 14.11
CA GLY A 426 18.47 12.07 14.39
C GLY A 426 17.54 11.48 15.45
N VAL A 427 17.49 12.14 16.59
CA VAL A 427 16.66 11.94 17.78
C VAL A 427 15.25 11.40 17.45
N GLY A 428 14.85 10.34 18.15
CA GLY A 428 13.64 9.58 17.89
C GLY A 428 12.34 10.39 17.93
N THR A 429 11.42 10.01 17.03
CA THR A 429 10.00 10.29 17.15
C THR A 429 9.21 9.04 16.77
N THR A 430 8.88 8.22 17.77
CA THR A 430 7.75 7.31 17.74
C THR A 430 6.47 8.14 17.86
N LYS A 431 5.95 8.60 16.73
CA LYS A 431 4.54 8.96 16.57
C LYS A 431 4.03 8.18 15.37
N VAL A 432 2.72 7.93 15.28
CA VAL A 432 2.13 7.19 14.16
C VAL A 432 2.62 7.85 12.87
N GLN A 433 3.55 7.18 12.21
CA GLN A 433 4.00 7.54 10.89
C GLN A 433 2.88 7.08 9.97
N ILE A 434 2.00 8.01 9.62
CA ILE A 434 1.37 7.98 8.29
C ILE A 434 2.42 8.41 7.23
N ALA A 435 3.70 8.45 7.59
CA ALA A 435 4.82 8.48 6.68
C ALA A 435 5.01 7.05 6.16
N ASP A 436 4.31 6.73 5.08
CA ASP A 436 4.90 6.10 3.89
C ASP A 436 3.86 5.56 2.88
N VAL A 437 2.72 6.24 2.66
CA VAL A 437 1.76 5.81 1.61
C VAL A 437 1.23 6.96 0.72
N PRO A 438 1.88 7.26 -0.42
CA PRO A 438 1.24 7.87 -1.59
C PRO A 438 0.21 6.86 -2.11
N GLY A 439 -0.98 7.29 -2.52
CA GLY A 439 -2.03 6.35 -2.92
C GLY A 439 -2.81 5.73 -1.75
N SER A 440 -2.62 6.23 -0.52
CA SER A 440 -3.51 5.91 0.60
C SER A 440 -4.92 6.36 0.24
N SER A 441 -5.82 5.39 0.04
CA SER A 441 -7.22 5.70 -0.12
C SER A 441 -7.78 6.23 1.21
N ASP A 442 -8.82 7.06 1.14
CA ASP A 442 -9.62 7.44 2.32
C ASP A 442 -10.02 6.18 3.14
N GLN A 443 -10.25 5.04 2.48
CA GLN A 443 -10.57 3.77 3.15
C GLN A 443 -9.38 3.18 3.93
N SER A 444 -8.16 3.24 3.39
CA SER A 444 -6.94 2.77 4.06
C SER A 444 -6.62 3.64 5.27
N LEU A 445 -6.69 4.97 5.10
CA LEU A 445 -6.50 5.94 6.18
C LEU A 445 -7.54 5.73 7.30
N ARG A 446 -8.79 5.46 6.92
CA ARG A 446 -9.87 5.15 7.87
C ARG A 446 -9.56 3.91 8.70
N GLY A 447 -9.01 2.87 8.07
CA GLY A 447 -8.58 1.64 8.75
C GLY A 447 -7.49 1.89 9.79
N ALA A 448 -6.42 2.58 9.38
CA ALA A 448 -5.28 2.89 10.23
C ALA A 448 -5.68 3.73 11.47
N ILE A 449 -6.53 4.74 11.28
CA ILE A 449 -7.03 5.57 12.40
C ILE A 449 -7.85 4.72 13.38
N ILE A 450 -8.68 3.80 12.89
CA ILE A 450 -9.49 2.91 13.76
C ILE A 450 -8.59 2.00 14.60
N GLU A 451 -7.54 1.46 14.00
CA GLU A 451 -6.63 0.52 14.65
C GLU A 451 -5.88 1.17 15.82
N VAL A 452 -5.34 2.37 15.60
CA VAL A 452 -4.55 3.09 16.61
C VAL A 452 -5.41 3.92 17.57
N THR A 453 -6.74 3.93 17.42
CA THR A 453 -7.67 4.70 18.27
C THR A 453 -8.64 3.77 19.02
N PRO A 454 -8.26 3.28 20.22
CA PRO A 454 -9.10 2.39 21.01
C PRO A 454 -10.50 2.95 21.25
N GLY A 455 -11.52 2.12 21.05
CA GLY A 455 -12.94 2.48 21.26
C GLY A 455 -13.60 3.22 20.09
N LEU A 456 -12.85 3.67 19.08
CA LEU A 456 -13.42 4.39 17.94
C LEU A 456 -14.36 3.50 17.11
N ARG A 457 -13.94 2.24 16.86
CA ARG A 457 -14.77 1.26 16.14
C ARG A 457 -16.11 1.02 16.83
N GLU A 458 -16.11 0.89 18.15
CA GLU A 458 -17.31 0.67 18.97
C GLU A 458 -18.23 1.89 18.91
N ALA A 459 -17.69 3.09 19.15
CA ALA A 459 -18.46 4.34 19.11
C ALA A 459 -19.13 4.57 17.75
N LEU A 460 -18.43 4.28 16.64
CA LEU A 460 -18.98 4.37 15.29
C LEU A 460 -20.08 3.32 15.05
N THR A 461 -19.87 2.07 15.47
CA THR A 461 -20.82 0.96 15.26
C THR A 461 -22.10 1.16 16.08
N GLU A 462 -21.98 1.73 17.27
CA GLU A 462 -23.10 2.03 18.17
C GLU A 462 -23.76 3.38 17.89
N ASN A 463 -23.30 4.09 16.85
CA ASN A 463 -23.80 5.41 16.44
C ASN A 463 -23.68 6.46 17.57
N ARG A 464 -22.64 6.35 18.41
CA ARG A 464 -22.28 7.32 19.46
C ARG A 464 -21.40 8.42 18.86
N THR A 465 -22.00 9.30 18.05
CA THR A 465 -21.28 10.30 17.26
C THR A 465 -20.38 11.22 18.08
N LEU A 466 -20.82 11.68 19.27
CA LEU A 466 -20.02 12.56 20.12
C LEU A 466 -18.79 11.86 20.71
N ASP A 467 -18.92 10.59 21.08
CA ASP A 467 -17.80 9.79 21.59
C ASP A 467 -16.77 9.53 20.48
N ALA A 468 -17.24 9.17 19.28
CA ALA A 468 -16.38 9.02 18.10
C ALA A 468 -15.65 10.33 17.77
N THR A 469 -16.37 11.45 17.85
CA THR A 469 -15.82 12.79 17.60
C THR A 469 -14.71 13.15 18.61
N ALA A 470 -14.90 12.86 19.89
CA ALA A 470 -13.89 13.11 20.92
C ALA A 470 -12.63 12.25 20.72
N LEU A 471 -12.79 10.99 20.34
CA LEU A 471 -11.68 10.09 20.01
C LEU A 471 -10.91 10.56 18.78
N ILE A 472 -11.60 10.98 17.72
CA ILE A 472 -10.99 11.54 16.51
C ILE A 472 -10.24 12.84 16.82
N ARG A 473 -10.81 13.73 17.64
CA ARG A 473 -10.12 14.96 18.06
C ARG A 473 -8.80 14.64 18.75
N ASN A 474 -8.83 13.73 19.72
CA ASN A 474 -7.63 13.33 20.45
C ASN A 474 -6.58 12.75 19.50
N TRP A 475 -7.02 11.99 18.48
CA TRP A 475 -6.13 11.46 17.45
C TRP A 475 -5.50 12.57 16.60
N VAL A 476 -6.30 13.49 16.03
CA VAL A 476 -5.79 14.62 15.22
C VAL A 476 -4.84 15.49 16.02
N ALA A 477 -5.15 15.77 17.29
CA ALA A 477 -4.33 16.62 18.13
C ALA A 477 -2.93 16.06 18.43
N ASN A 478 -2.79 14.72 18.46
CA ASN A 478 -1.55 14.02 18.83
C ASN A 478 -0.69 13.57 17.64
N ASN A 479 -1.28 13.45 16.45
CA ASN A 479 -0.62 12.92 15.26
C ASN A 479 -0.23 14.01 14.25
N VAL A 480 -0.30 15.28 14.66
CA VAL A 480 -0.03 16.44 13.79
C VAL A 480 0.82 17.44 14.59
N ASP A 481 1.86 17.96 13.96
CA ASP A 481 2.75 18.98 14.54
C ASP A 481 2.24 20.40 14.28
N TYR A 482 2.61 21.34 15.15
CA TYR A 482 2.13 22.73 15.09
C TYR A 482 3.01 23.60 14.19
N ALA A 483 2.43 24.37 13.27
CA ALA A 483 3.17 25.40 12.54
C ALA A 483 3.17 26.73 13.29
N LEU A 484 4.37 27.22 13.60
CA LEU A 484 4.54 28.56 14.14
C LEU A 484 4.27 29.60 13.03
N PHE A 485 3.33 30.51 13.29
CA PHE A 485 3.04 31.73 12.50
C PHE A 485 2.44 31.56 11.09
N ASN A 486 1.61 30.52 10.88
CA ASN A 486 0.73 30.36 9.69
C ASN A 486 1.42 30.17 8.33
N GLU A 487 2.67 29.70 8.28
CA GLU A 487 3.44 29.74 7.03
C GLU A 487 3.31 28.49 6.12
N LEU A 488 2.51 27.48 6.47
CA LEU A 488 2.85 26.10 6.06
C LEU A 488 1.67 25.18 5.71
N LEU A 489 0.59 25.66 5.09
CA LEU A 489 -0.47 24.77 4.55
C LEU A 489 -0.92 25.19 3.16
N ASP A 490 -1.01 24.21 2.25
CA ASP A 490 -1.79 24.33 1.02
C ASP A 490 -3.23 23.88 1.31
N ARG A 491 -4.20 24.77 1.06
CA ARG A 491 -5.61 24.57 1.43
C ARG A 491 -6.44 23.90 0.33
N ASP A 492 -5.84 23.63 -0.83
CA ASP A 492 -6.56 23.24 -2.04
C ASP A 492 -6.43 21.75 -2.41
N ALA A 493 -5.97 20.87 -1.49
CA ALA A 493 -5.81 19.46 -1.81
C ALA A 493 -7.17 18.70 -1.87
N PRO A 494 -7.37 17.78 -2.83
CA PRO A 494 -8.69 17.27 -3.19
C PRO A 494 -9.29 16.20 -2.26
N THR A 495 -8.49 15.48 -1.47
CA THR A 495 -8.96 14.51 -0.46
C THR A 495 -8.27 14.72 0.90
N LEU A 496 -8.74 14.05 1.97
CA LEU A 496 -8.06 14.10 3.26
C LEU A 496 -6.70 13.42 3.20
N ALA A 497 -6.65 12.27 2.54
CA ALA A 497 -5.40 11.57 2.29
C ALA A 497 -4.42 12.48 1.52
N ASP A 498 -4.89 13.21 0.49
CA ASP A 498 -4.05 14.19 -0.22
C ASP A 498 -3.63 15.37 0.65
N ASN A 499 -4.51 15.88 1.54
CA ASN A 499 -4.15 16.96 2.47
C ASN A 499 -3.11 16.48 3.48
N PHE A 500 -3.24 15.28 4.05
CA PHE A 500 -2.20 14.69 4.89
C PHE A 500 -0.93 14.45 4.07
N PHE A 501 -1.05 13.89 2.88
CA PHE A 501 0.09 13.49 2.06
C PHE A 501 0.87 14.71 1.52
N VAL A 502 0.22 15.64 0.82
CA VAL A 502 0.88 16.84 0.25
C VAL A 502 1.43 17.76 1.34
N THR A 503 0.77 17.86 2.49
CA THR A 503 1.22 18.72 3.60
C THR A 503 2.41 18.12 4.35
N PHE A 504 2.56 16.79 4.39
CA PHE A 504 3.54 16.13 5.26
C PHE A 504 4.60 15.28 4.52
N ALA A 505 4.42 14.96 3.23
CA ALA A 505 5.40 14.21 2.42
C ALA A 505 6.48 15.12 1.81
N ASP A 506 6.13 16.27 1.26
CA ASP A 506 7.10 17.15 0.57
C ASP A 506 7.60 18.33 1.44
N ASN A 507 6.96 18.59 2.58
CA ASN A 507 7.40 19.59 3.55
C ASN A 507 7.08 19.12 4.98
N LEU A 508 8.02 19.30 5.91
CA LEU A 508 7.74 19.16 7.34
C LEU A 508 6.95 20.38 7.85
N ALA A 509 5.75 20.56 7.35
CA ALA A 509 4.98 21.78 7.44
C ALA A 509 3.81 21.56 8.43
N GLY A 510 3.96 22.03 9.67
CA GLY A 510 2.94 21.85 10.71
C GLY A 510 1.60 22.53 10.39
N ALA A 511 0.58 22.28 11.20
CA ALA A 511 -0.72 22.93 11.08
C ALA A 511 -0.84 24.16 12.01
N SER A 512 -1.39 25.26 11.51
CA SER A 512 -1.91 26.36 12.35
C SER A 512 -3.34 26.06 12.80
N CYS A 513 -3.94 26.91 13.64
CA CYS A 513 -5.34 26.72 14.08
C CYS A 513 -6.33 26.52 12.91
N GLY A 514 -6.15 27.24 11.80
CA GLY A 514 -6.92 27.02 10.58
C GLY A 514 -6.69 25.62 10.00
N GLY A 515 -5.43 25.18 9.93
CA GLY A 515 -5.05 23.84 9.48
C GLY A 515 -5.68 22.73 10.30
N TYR A 516 -5.59 22.82 11.63
CA TYR A 516 -6.23 21.86 12.52
C TYR A 516 -7.74 21.81 12.34
N GLY A 517 -8.40 22.96 12.12
CA GLY A 517 -9.82 23.02 11.82
C GLY A 517 -10.19 22.25 10.54
N HIS A 518 -9.44 22.48 9.45
CA HIS A 518 -9.66 21.77 8.18
C HIS A 518 -9.36 20.27 8.28
N LEU A 519 -8.25 19.92 8.92
CA LEU A 519 -7.83 18.53 9.11
C LEU A 519 -8.82 17.74 9.96
N MET A 520 -9.28 18.34 11.07
CA MET A 520 -10.31 17.77 11.92
C MET A 520 -11.61 17.54 11.15
N ALA A 521 -12.10 18.56 10.43
CA ALA A 521 -13.34 18.47 9.67
C ALA A 521 -13.27 17.40 8.57
N ALA A 522 -12.14 17.32 7.87
CA ALA A 522 -11.91 16.30 6.85
C ALA A 522 -11.79 14.89 7.47
N THR A 523 -11.16 14.76 8.65
CA THR A 523 -11.07 13.48 9.37
C THR A 523 -12.44 13.02 9.86
N LEU A 524 -13.30 13.91 10.35
CA LEU A 524 -14.69 13.59 10.68
C LEU A 524 -15.48 13.11 9.46
N ASN A 525 -15.29 13.79 8.31
CA ASN A 525 -15.91 13.42 7.04
C ASN A 525 -15.52 12.00 6.60
N LEU A 526 -14.26 11.59 6.80
CA LEU A 526 -13.79 10.22 6.54
C LEU A 526 -14.64 9.14 7.24
N PHE A 527 -15.16 9.48 8.41
CA PHE A 527 -16.02 8.62 9.22
C PHE A 527 -17.53 8.86 9.02
N GLY A 528 -17.90 9.69 8.04
CA GLY A 528 -19.28 10.04 7.73
C GLY A 528 -19.92 11.00 8.74
N ILE A 529 -19.11 11.74 9.51
CA ILE A 529 -19.57 12.71 10.50
C ILE A 529 -19.53 14.11 9.86
N ASP A 530 -20.69 14.75 9.75
CA ASP A 530 -20.77 16.12 9.25
C ASP A 530 -20.13 17.11 10.22
N SER A 531 -19.53 18.18 9.70
CA SER A 531 -18.96 19.25 10.52
C SER A 531 -18.97 20.60 9.81
N LEU A 532 -18.79 21.66 10.59
CA LEU A 532 -18.63 23.04 10.16
C LEU A 532 -17.27 23.53 10.63
N ILE A 533 -16.58 24.28 9.78
CA ILE A 533 -15.37 25.03 10.17
C ILE A 533 -15.83 26.44 10.52
N VAL A 534 -15.52 26.87 11.73
CA VAL A 534 -15.90 28.19 12.25
C VAL A 534 -14.65 28.97 12.61
N SER A 535 -14.43 30.08 11.91
CA SER A 535 -13.40 31.05 12.25
C SER A 535 -14.04 32.21 13.01
N PHE A 536 -13.45 32.59 14.14
CA PHE A 536 -13.95 33.63 15.02
C PHE A 536 -12.84 34.51 15.57
N GLY A 537 -13.22 35.68 16.08
CA GLY A 537 -12.37 36.66 16.73
C GLY A 537 -12.27 37.98 15.96
N GLN A 538 -11.16 38.71 16.15
CA GLN A 538 -10.97 40.06 15.63
C GLN A 538 -9.73 40.16 14.73
N TYR A 539 -9.97 40.30 13.43
CA TYR A 539 -8.92 40.34 12.39
C TYR A 539 -7.91 41.48 12.62
N GLU A 540 -8.38 42.69 12.95
CA GLU A 540 -7.53 43.87 13.18
C GLU A 540 -6.55 43.70 14.34
N ALA A 541 -6.92 42.88 15.33
CA ALA A 541 -6.12 42.56 16.50
C ALA A 541 -5.17 41.37 16.27
N GLY A 542 -5.32 40.64 15.16
CA GLY A 542 -4.69 39.33 14.97
C GLY A 542 -5.17 38.27 15.95
N LEU A 543 -6.30 38.51 16.64
CA LEU A 543 -6.92 37.61 17.61
C LEU A 543 -7.94 36.74 16.89
N THR A 544 -7.47 35.81 16.09
CA THR A 544 -8.34 34.91 15.31
C THR A 544 -8.06 33.47 15.67
N HIS A 545 -9.12 32.68 15.82
CA HIS A 545 -9.03 31.24 15.99
C HIS A 545 -9.98 30.52 15.05
N THR A 546 -9.63 29.31 14.65
CA THR A 546 -10.47 28.46 13.80
C THR A 546 -10.65 27.12 14.47
N THR A 547 -11.89 26.65 14.51
CA THR A 547 -12.26 25.42 15.19
C THR A 547 -13.30 24.64 14.38
N THR A 548 -13.62 23.43 14.83
CA THR A 548 -14.62 22.56 14.19
C THR A 548 -15.87 22.46 15.06
N VAL A 549 -17.05 22.48 14.43
CA VAL A 549 -18.35 22.34 15.09
C VAL A 549 -19.11 21.16 14.47
N VAL A 550 -19.55 20.22 15.29
CA VAL A 550 -20.28 19.02 14.86
C VAL A 550 -21.78 19.21 15.09
N PRO A 551 -22.60 19.30 14.03
CA PRO A 551 -24.05 19.36 14.15
C PRO A 551 -24.65 17.97 14.42
N ILE A 552 -25.42 17.85 15.50
CA ILE A 552 -26.22 16.66 15.82
C ILE A 552 -27.70 16.99 15.66
N ARG A 553 -28.41 16.20 14.85
CA ARG A 553 -29.84 16.44 14.59
C ARG A 553 -30.68 16.06 15.81
N ASN A 554 -31.47 17.00 16.31
CA ASN A 554 -32.40 16.82 17.42
C ASN A 554 -33.82 17.19 16.97
N GLY A 555 -34.55 16.21 16.44
CA GLY A 555 -35.85 16.44 15.82
C GLY A 555 -35.76 17.32 14.56
N ASN A 556 -36.29 18.53 14.63
CA ASN A 556 -36.30 19.52 13.55
C ASN A 556 -35.21 20.61 13.69
N THR A 557 -34.40 20.55 14.75
CA THR A 557 -33.31 21.48 15.02
C THR A 557 -31.98 20.74 15.06
N PHE A 558 -30.88 21.49 15.19
CA PHE A 558 -29.53 20.96 15.35
C PHE A 558 -28.93 21.48 16.65
N ASP A 559 -28.27 20.59 17.37
CA ASP A 559 -27.38 20.92 18.48
C ASP A 559 -25.95 20.98 17.92
N PHE A 560 -25.19 22.04 18.22
CA PHE A 560 -23.90 22.32 17.58
C PHE A 560 -22.76 22.20 18.57
N TYR A 561 -22.00 21.10 18.55
CA TYR A 561 -20.95 20.84 19.54
C TYR A 561 -19.58 21.29 19.04
N LEU A 562 -18.86 22.08 19.86
CA LEU A 562 -17.50 22.54 19.52
C LEU A 562 -16.47 21.46 19.80
N VAL A 563 -15.51 21.30 18.89
CA VAL A 563 -14.42 20.35 18.97
C VAL A 563 -13.15 20.97 18.45
N ASP A 564 -12.14 21.09 19.30
CA ASP A 564 -10.92 21.80 18.96
C ASP A 564 -9.67 20.92 19.07
N ALA A 565 -9.15 20.50 17.92
CA ALA A 565 -7.92 19.70 17.85
C ALA A 565 -6.65 20.55 18.06
N THR A 566 -6.73 21.88 17.90
CA THR A 566 -5.59 22.77 18.10
C THR A 566 -5.11 22.72 19.54
N PHE A 567 -6.02 22.89 20.51
CA PHE A 567 -5.67 22.80 21.93
C PHE A 567 -6.04 21.46 22.57
N ASN A 568 -6.58 20.54 21.77
CA ASN A 568 -7.16 19.27 22.22
C ASN A 568 -8.21 19.45 23.32
N MET A 569 -9.12 20.39 23.13
CA MET A 569 -10.04 20.83 24.18
C MET A 569 -11.52 20.51 23.86
N THR A 570 -12.28 20.38 24.95
CA THR A 570 -13.74 20.31 24.99
C THR A 570 -14.26 21.29 26.01
N LEU A 571 -15.39 21.91 25.75
CA LEU A 571 -16.04 22.84 26.68
C LEU A 571 -17.22 22.14 27.35
N VAL A 572 -17.25 22.19 28.68
CA VAL A 572 -18.23 21.46 29.49
C VAL A 572 -18.83 22.36 30.58
N SER A 573 -20.01 21.98 31.02
CA SER A 573 -20.65 22.53 32.21
C SER A 573 -19.84 22.17 33.46
N PRO A 574 -19.58 23.12 34.38
CA PRO A 574 -18.84 22.86 35.61
C PRO A 574 -19.64 22.02 36.62
N ASP A 575 -20.97 22.02 36.51
CA ASP A 575 -21.86 21.43 37.49
C ASP A 575 -21.97 19.91 37.31
N ASP A 576 -21.92 19.44 36.07
CA ASP A 576 -22.18 18.05 35.71
C ASP A 576 -21.28 17.49 34.59
N SER A 577 -20.29 18.25 34.13
CA SER A 577 -19.38 17.89 33.03
C SER A 577 -20.10 17.58 31.71
N SER A 578 -21.35 18.05 31.54
CA SER A 578 -22.06 17.88 30.27
C SER A 578 -21.44 18.74 29.17
N LEU A 579 -21.39 18.22 27.94
CA LEU A 579 -20.89 18.94 26.77
C LEU A 579 -21.75 20.16 26.47
N LEU A 580 -21.11 21.31 26.28
CA LEU A 580 -21.79 22.54 25.88
C LEU A 580 -21.82 22.67 24.37
N THR A 581 -22.92 23.20 23.85
CA THR A 581 -23.01 23.61 22.45
C THR A 581 -22.31 24.95 22.23
N TYR A 582 -21.93 25.22 20.98
CA TYR A 582 -21.40 26.50 20.54
C TYR A 582 -22.31 27.67 20.95
N PHE A 583 -23.64 27.48 20.85
CA PHE A 583 -24.58 28.53 21.21
C PHE A 583 -24.82 28.68 22.71
N ASP A 584 -24.64 27.62 23.52
CA ASP A 584 -24.61 27.77 24.99
C ASP A 584 -23.46 28.70 25.41
N ILE A 585 -22.30 28.56 24.77
CA ILE A 585 -21.11 29.38 25.01
C ILE A 585 -21.34 30.83 24.56
N VAL A 586 -21.89 31.02 23.36
CA VAL A 586 -22.19 32.35 22.82
C VAL A 586 -23.25 33.06 23.67
N ASP A 587 -24.30 32.36 24.08
CA ASP A 587 -25.36 32.94 24.93
C ASP A 587 -24.82 33.34 26.29
N SER A 588 -23.93 32.53 26.86
CA SER A 588 -23.19 32.83 28.09
C SER A 588 -22.39 34.14 27.99
N VAL A 589 -21.69 34.35 26.87
CA VAL A 589 -20.93 35.58 26.60
C VAL A 589 -21.85 36.79 26.37
N LEU A 590 -22.86 36.66 25.50
CA LEU A 590 -23.75 37.76 25.13
C LEU A 590 -24.61 38.27 26.29
N ASN A 591 -24.94 37.40 27.23
CA ASN A 591 -25.73 37.76 28.40
C ASN A 591 -24.88 38.30 29.57
N GLU A 592 -23.55 38.42 29.41
CA GLU A 592 -22.59 38.74 30.48
C GLU A 592 -22.76 37.84 31.72
N ASP A 593 -23.28 36.64 31.51
CA ASP A 593 -23.53 35.63 32.52
C ASP A 593 -22.72 34.41 32.10
N PRO A 594 -21.39 34.44 32.29
CA PRO A 594 -20.56 33.32 31.93
C PRO A 594 -21.08 32.13 32.73
N LEU A 595 -21.79 31.21 32.06
CA LEU A 595 -21.83 29.82 32.48
C LEU A 595 -20.40 29.52 32.94
N GLY A 596 -20.21 28.88 34.09
CA GLY A 596 -18.87 28.61 34.61
C GLY A 596 -18.13 27.59 33.75
N ILE A 597 -17.96 27.85 32.46
CA ILE A 597 -17.52 26.96 31.41
C ILE A 597 -16.17 26.41 31.83
N ALA A 598 -16.12 25.09 31.98
CA ALA A 598 -14.88 24.39 32.25
C ALA A 598 -14.30 23.87 30.94
N VAL A 599 -12.98 23.74 30.91
CA VAL A 599 -12.24 23.15 29.80
C VAL A 599 -11.77 21.76 30.20
N GLU A 600 -12.17 20.75 29.45
CA GLU A 600 -11.54 19.44 29.49
C GLU A 600 -10.50 19.36 28.39
N GLN A 601 -9.22 19.37 28.77
CA GLN A 601 -8.09 19.37 27.86
C GLN A 601 -7.36 18.02 27.85
N GLY A 602 -7.19 17.43 26.66
CA GLY A 602 -6.32 16.27 26.45
C GLY A 602 -4.86 16.67 26.30
N SER A 603 -3.95 15.70 26.44
CA SER A 603 -2.52 15.95 26.26
C SER A 603 -2.20 16.41 24.83
N VAL A 604 -1.25 17.35 24.73
CA VAL A 604 -0.58 17.78 23.49
C VAL A 604 0.94 17.65 23.61
N ALA A 605 1.44 16.97 24.66
CA ALA A 605 2.85 16.93 25.03
C ALA A 605 3.76 16.29 23.98
N ASN A 606 3.19 15.47 23.09
CA ASN A 606 3.97 14.84 22.04
C ASN A 606 4.25 15.82 20.88
N ARG A 607 3.50 16.91 20.73
CA ARG A 607 3.53 17.79 19.54
C ARG A 607 4.87 18.52 19.36
N GLN A 608 5.41 18.51 18.14
CA GLN A 608 6.55 19.36 17.76
C GLN A 608 6.08 20.68 17.18
N PHE A 609 6.94 21.70 17.25
CA PHE A 609 6.67 23.03 16.73
C PHE A 609 7.61 23.32 15.56
N LEU A 610 7.04 23.61 14.40
CA LEU A 610 7.77 23.69 13.14
C LEU A 610 7.82 25.14 12.65
N SER A 611 8.97 25.57 12.13
CA SER A 611 9.14 26.91 11.55
C SER A 611 10.12 26.95 10.38
N THR A 612 9.93 27.92 9.49
CA THR A 612 10.81 28.16 8.32
C THR A 612 12.14 28.83 8.67
N SER A 613 12.30 29.29 9.92
CA SER A 613 13.50 29.96 10.41
C SER A 613 13.83 29.51 11.83
N ASP A 614 15.07 29.71 12.27
CA ASP A 614 15.43 29.53 13.69
C ASP A 614 14.64 30.53 14.56
N ARG A 615 13.95 30.00 15.58
CA ARG A 615 13.09 30.75 16.52
C ARG A 615 13.49 30.54 17.99
N ASN A 616 14.72 30.11 18.26
CA ASN A 616 15.25 29.74 19.59
C ASN A 616 15.34 30.90 20.64
N GLY A 617 14.52 31.95 20.50
CA GLY A 617 14.45 33.11 21.39
C GLY A 617 13.05 33.42 21.95
N TYR A 618 12.05 32.59 21.67
CA TYR A 618 10.74 32.66 22.32
C TYR A 618 10.78 31.95 23.67
N ALA A 619 10.11 32.51 24.68
CA ALA A 619 10.11 31.94 26.03
C ALA A 619 9.47 30.54 26.03
N GLY A 620 10.22 29.53 26.49
CA GLY A 620 9.77 28.13 26.55
C GLY A 620 9.97 27.33 25.26
N LEU A 621 10.40 27.97 24.15
CA LEU A 621 10.63 27.31 22.87
C LEU A 621 12.12 26.97 22.69
N GLU A 622 12.44 25.69 22.57
CA GLU A 622 13.81 25.18 22.38
C GLU A 622 13.99 24.54 21.01
N LEU A 623 15.02 24.95 20.26
CA LEU A 623 15.37 24.31 18.99
C LEU A 623 15.96 22.91 19.24
N THR A 624 15.33 21.88 18.68
CA THR A 624 15.71 20.48 18.88
C THR A 624 16.21 19.80 17.61
N GLY A 625 15.94 20.36 16.44
CA GLY A 625 16.42 19.79 15.18
C GLY A 625 16.20 20.68 13.97
N ILE A 626 16.82 20.29 12.85
CA ILE A 626 16.55 20.86 11.54
C ILE A 626 16.42 19.70 10.57
N THR A 627 15.40 19.74 9.74
CA THR A 627 15.10 18.69 8.75
C THR A 627 16.01 18.81 7.53
N PRO A 628 16.12 17.75 6.69
CA PRO A 628 16.84 17.84 5.42
C PRO A 628 16.31 18.94 4.48
N ALA A 629 15.01 19.24 4.57
CA ALA A 629 14.34 20.31 3.83
C ALA A 629 14.58 21.73 4.40
N GLY A 630 15.34 21.84 5.50
CA GLY A 630 15.66 23.13 6.13
C GLY A 630 14.57 23.68 7.05
N VAL A 631 13.61 22.85 7.48
CA VAL A 631 12.61 23.23 8.49
C VAL A 631 13.20 23.09 9.89
N TYR A 632 12.99 24.08 10.72
CA TYR A 632 13.43 24.09 12.12
C TYR A 632 12.38 23.41 13.00
N ILE A 633 12.83 22.43 13.77
CA ILE A 633 12.01 21.68 14.73
C ILE A 633 12.32 22.22 16.12
N HIS A 634 11.27 22.61 16.82
CA HIS A 634 11.32 23.07 18.20
C HIS A 634 10.47 22.18 19.10
N GLN A 635 10.87 22.13 20.38
CA GLN A 635 10.03 21.64 21.46
C GLN A 635 9.59 22.82 22.31
N TRP A 636 8.32 22.80 22.71
CA TRP A 636 7.77 23.72 23.68
C TRP A 636 7.10 22.88 24.77
N GLU A 637 7.91 22.46 25.74
CA GLU A 637 7.40 21.69 26.87
C GLU A 637 6.31 22.51 27.58
N ASP A 638 5.17 21.86 27.81
CA ASP A 638 3.95 22.41 28.45
C ASP A 638 3.03 23.30 27.61
N TYR A 639 3.35 23.64 26.34
CA TYR A 639 2.48 24.52 25.53
C TYR A 639 1.06 23.95 25.35
N GLY A 640 0.08 24.62 25.97
CA GLY A 640 -1.35 24.32 25.88
C GLY A 640 -2.23 25.56 25.74
N LEU A 641 -3.53 25.43 26.00
CA LEU A 641 -4.45 26.56 26.00
C LEU A 641 -4.00 27.64 26.99
N ASP A 642 -3.55 27.27 28.19
CA ASP A 642 -3.14 28.22 29.23
C ASP A 642 -1.97 29.11 28.79
N ASP A 643 -0.92 28.53 28.18
CA ASP A 643 0.21 29.29 27.65
C ASP A 643 -0.19 30.19 26.47
N TYR A 644 -1.08 29.70 25.61
CA TYR A 644 -1.65 30.52 24.54
C TYR A 644 -2.40 31.72 25.10
N LEU A 645 -3.26 31.52 26.11
CA LEU A 645 -4.01 32.60 26.76
C LEU A 645 -3.09 33.64 27.40
N ILE A 646 -2.02 33.20 28.08
CA ILE A 646 -0.98 34.10 28.63
C ILE A 646 -0.32 34.91 27.51
N SER A 647 -0.05 34.28 26.36
CA SER A 647 0.63 34.94 25.23
C SER A 647 -0.21 36.04 24.57
N ILE A 648 -1.54 35.92 24.58
CA ILE A 648 -2.46 36.89 23.95
C ILE A 648 -3.04 37.92 24.92
N GLU A 649 -2.86 37.76 26.22
CA GLU A 649 -3.43 38.63 27.26
C GLU A 649 -3.14 40.14 27.05
N PRO A 650 -1.91 40.57 26.67
CA PRO A 650 -1.64 41.97 26.39
C PRO A 650 -2.45 42.52 25.20
N THR A 651 -2.72 41.67 24.20
CA THR A 651 -3.49 42.03 23.02
C THR A 651 -4.97 42.09 23.34
N LEU A 652 -5.51 41.15 24.13
CA LEU A 652 -6.89 41.20 24.62
C LEU A 652 -7.16 42.53 25.35
N ALA A 653 -6.28 42.91 26.27
CA ALA A 653 -6.39 44.16 27.02
C ALA A 653 -6.31 45.41 26.13
N ALA A 654 -5.54 45.38 25.04
CA ALA A 654 -5.43 46.49 24.10
C ALA A 654 -6.71 46.74 23.27
N TYR A 655 -7.57 45.74 23.17
CA TYR A 655 -8.85 45.77 22.45
C TYR A 655 -10.08 45.67 23.38
N ASP A 656 -9.89 45.97 24.67
CA ASP A 656 -10.94 46.01 25.70
C ASP A 656 -11.68 44.66 25.94
N TYR A 657 -11.03 43.52 25.67
CA TYR A 657 -11.53 42.20 26.07
C TYR A 657 -11.13 41.85 27.52
N ALA A 658 -11.88 40.92 28.13
CA ALA A 658 -11.50 40.32 29.40
C ALA A 658 -10.16 39.57 29.28
N PRO A 659 -9.35 39.49 30.36
CA PRO A 659 -8.11 38.72 30.33
C PRO A 659 -8.38 37.20 30.34
N GLY A 660 -7.41 36.42 29.87
CA GLY A 660 -7.44 34.96 29.94
C GLY A 660 -8.59 34.32 29.17
N PHE A 661 -9.16 33.26 29.74
CA PHE A 661 -10.15 32.41 29.07
C PHE A 661 -11.47 33.15 28.77
N ASP A 662 -11.92 34.05 29.66
CA ASP A 662 -13.14 34.85 29.44
C ASP A 662 -13.03 35.73 28.18
N GLY A 663 -11.84 36.31 27.92
CA GLY A 663 -11.56 37.05 26.70
C GLY A 663 -11.59 36.16 25.46
N PHE A 664 -11.05 34.94 25.55
CA PHE A 664 -11.11 33.98 24.47
C PHE A 664 -12.55 33.57 24.13
N LEU A 665 -13.41 33.38 25.14
CA LEU A 665 -14.84 33.14 24.93
C LEU A 665 -15.54 34.35 24.27
N GLN A 666 -15.17 35.58 24.66
CA GLN A 666 -15.70 36.79 24.01
C GLN A 666 -15.40 36.84 22.51
N LEU A 667 -14.24 36.34 22.07
CA LEU A 667 -13.90 36.25 20.65
C LEU A 667 -14.82 35.28 19.89
N MET A 668 -15.35 34.23 20.54
CA MET A 668 -16.28 33.30 19.89
C MET A 668 -17.60 33.96 19.48
N ALA A 669 -18.02 35.02 20.16
CA ALA A 669 -19.20 35.80 19.78
C ALA A 669 -18.95 36.74 18.57
N GLN A 670 -17.76 36.71 17.96
CA GLN A 670 -17.41 37.43 16.74
C GLN A 670 -17.07 36.45 15.62
N VAL A 671 -18.08 36.00 14.88
CA VAL A 671 -17.88 35.05 13.78
C VAL A 671 -17.37 35.77 12.54
N LEU A 672 -16.22 35.32 12.03
CA LEU A 672 -15.60 35.88 10.84
C LEU A 672 -16.03 35.12 9.59
N GLU A 673 -15.92 33.78 9.63
CA GLU A 673 -16.21 32.92 8.49
C GLU A 673 -16.80 31.59 8.96
N VAL A 674 -17.75 31.06 8.20
CA VAL A 674 -18.30 29.71 8.39
C VAL A 674 -18.28 28.97 7.06
N SER A 675 -17.60 27.83 7.02
CA SER A 675 -17.54 26.94 5.85
C SER A 675 -17.95 25.51 6.21
N VAL A 676 -18.41 24.74 5.21
CA VAL A 676 -19.01 23.40 5.41
C VAL A 676 -18.07 22.30 4.95
N VAL A 677 -18.00 21.21 5.71
CA VAL A 677 -17.39 19.94 5.30
C VAL A 677 -18.37 18.80 5.60
N SER A 678 -18.89 18.12 4.57
CA SER A 678 -19.95 17.10 4.73
C SER A 678 -19.46 15.66 4.62
N GLY A 679 -19.87 14.81 5.55
CA GLY A 679 -19.64 13.36 5.69
C GLY A 679 -20.20 12.46 4.59
N SER A 680 -21.17 12.94 3.81
CA SER A 680 -22.01 12.11 2.94
C SER A 680 -21.78 12.32 1.43
N GLY A 681 -20.77 13.12 1.06
CA GLY A 681 -20.59 13.57 -0.33
C GLY A 681 -21.71 14.50 -0.84
N GLN A 682 -22.60 14.96 0.04
CA GLN A 682 -23.57 16.04 -0.21
C GLN A 682 -23.44 17.09 0.88
N THR A 683 -23.30 18.36 0.50
CA THR A 683 -23.35 19.50 1.43
C THR A 683 -24.53 19.33 2.39
N ASN A 684 -24.29 19.28 3.71
CA ASN A 684 -25.35 19.38 4.71
C ASN A 684 -25.81 20.84 4.81
N ALA A 685 -26.41 21.31 3.73
CA ALA A 685 -26.91 22.67 3.56
C ALA A 685 -27.97 23.03 4.61
N GLU A 686 -28.65 22.02 5.18
CA GLU A 686 -29.59 22.19 6.29
C GLU A 686 -28.88 22.62 7.57
N ALA A 687 -27.78 21.95 7.95
CA ALA A 687 -27.02 22.29 9.15
C ALA A 687 -26.35 23.67 9.05
N LEU A 688 -25.78 24.01 7.89
CA LEU A 688 -25.24 25.36 7.64
C LEU A 688 -26.33 26.43 7.75
N ALA A 689 -27.46 26.23 7.07
CA ALA A 689 -28.55 27.19 7.09
C ALA A 689 -29.11 27.36 8.52
N ALA A 690 -29.21 26.28 9.28
CA ALA A 690 -29.59 26.33 10.70
C ALA A 690 -28.58 27.12 11.53
N PHE A 691 -27.27 26.86 11.37
CA PHE A 691 -26.22 27.59 12.10
C PHE A 691 -26.24 29.10 11.78
N GLN A 692 -26.35 29.45 10.51
CA GLN A 692 -26.44 30.85 10.07
C GLN A 692 -27.72 31.54 10.56
N ALA A 693 -28.84 30.80 10.63
CA ALA A 693 -30.08 31.30 11.21
C ALA A 693 -29.94 31.58 12.72
N GLU A 694 -29.28 30.70 13.47
CA GLU A 694 -28.99 30.89 14.90
C GLU A 694 -28.07 32.08 15.16
N LEU A 695 -27.04 32.31 14.32
CA LEU A 695 -26.19 33.51 14.38
C LEU A 695 -27.00 34.79 14.13
N THR A 696 -27.86 34.79 13.12
CA THR A 696 -28.74 35.92 12.79
C THR A 696 -29.72 36.22 13.93
N ALA A 697 -30.30 35.17 14.53
CA ALA A 697 -31.24 35.30 15.63
C ALA A 697 -30.62 35.95 16.87
N ARG A 698 -29.32 35.73 17.10
CA ARG A 698 -28.52 36.32 18.19
C ARG A 698 -27.90 37.66 17.85
N GLY A 699 -28.08 38.16 16.62
CA GLY A 699 -27.52 39.43 16.18
C GLY A 699 -26.01 39.40 15.97
N ILE A 700 -25.43 38.22 15.72
CA ILE A 700 -23.98 38.06 15.54
C ILE A 700 -23.64 38.42 14.08
N PRO A 701 -22.74 39.39 13.85
CA PRO A 701 -22.33 39.76 12.49
C PRO A 701 -21.61 38.58 11.81
N GLN A 702 -21.84 38.41 10.51
CA GLN A 702 -21.03 37.56 9.64
C GLN A 702 -20.28 38.49 8.68
N SER A 703 -18.95 38.41 8.64
CA SER A 703 -18.12 39.27 7.76
C SER A 703 -18.01 38.75 6.33
#